data_AF-A0A7C0XID2-F1
#
_entry.id   AF-A0A7C0XID2-F1
#
_cell.length_a   1.000
_cell.length_b   1.000
_cell.length_c   1.000
_cell.angle_alpha   90.00
_cell.angle_beta   90.00
_cell.angle_gamma   90.00
#
_symmetry.space_group_name_H-M   'P 1'
#
loop_
_entity.id
_entity.type
_entity.pdbx_description
1 polymer ?
#
loop_
_entity_poly.entity_id
_entity_poly.type
_entity_poly.pdbx_seq_one_letter_code
_entity_poly.pdbx_strand_id
1 'polypeptide(L)'
;MISNDFARDVIKDMIQKFGEEYKERIKIGVEQVRKFWRKEDGTEEDFRNFCLEYFVADPKKLDESFKRLESASETVKGLLIQMERELQWNLHVDTGPILPVDLLIARFNLSSHVVEDMFKSKVAFFVLLNYKQEPLDKCLSEGDEWSRKKWAEVRLAQNFISRVPADVEQKVHEAFVAADNYISNYNIYMHNLLTEDGKRLFPEGLKLISHWGLRDELKQQYKEPDGFERQKMIYEVMKKIIYQEIPEVVINNPNVDWKVYSNEVIGDGVSNRPEPNIRYRHLLNIFKAEREVDPYYPMYPTFIDRKFNIDREIPEETVFRIFDELLSSEEFRKTAKLVEKRLGRKLEPFDIWYTGFKGQSKYSQAELDSIVKRKYPDIEAFEKDIPNILQKLGFRKDIAAYIAERIEVDPARGAGHAMGAGRRDDKAHLRTRFSGKGMDYKAYNIAIHELGHNTEQVISLNMIDYYFLEGVPNTAFTEAFAFLFQSRDLELLGLKEENDKEDLQVLNQLWSVCEIAGVSLVDMKVWHWMYDHPDATPEELKEAVIEIAKEVWNKYFYPAFGVKDEPILAIYSHMIDSGLYLPDYPIGHIIQFQIEQYMHGRVIGEEMLRMCKIGSIVPELWMRQAVGSPISVKPLLKAAREKLREIS
;
A
#
# COMPACT_ATOMS: atom_id res chain seq x y z
N MET A 1 17.50 0.11 -32.82
CA MET A 1 16.28 0.91 -32.60
C MET A 1 15.82 1.43 -33.94
N ILE A 2 14.50 1.46 -34.16
CA ILE A 2 13.91 1.97 -35.40
C ILE A 2 14.03 3.50 -35.42
N SER A 3 14.56 4.05 -36.52
CA SER A 3 14.75 5.50 -36.65
C SER A 3 13.42 6.25 -36.79
N ASN A 4 13.38 7.52 -36.39
CA ASN A 4 12.21 8.39 -36.58
C ASN A 4 11.86 8.54 -38.07
N ASP A 5 12.86 8.60 -38.95
CA ASP A 5 12.65 8.79 -40.39
C ASP A 5 12.07 7.53 -41.03
N PHE A 6 12.58 6.35 -40.68
CA PHE A 6 11.99 5.09 -41.16
C PHE A 6 10.55 4.92 -40.68
N ALA A 7 10.25 5.24 -39.42
CA ALA A 7 8.88 5.17 -38.90
C ALA A 7 7.93 6.14 -39.61
N ARG A 8 8.38 7.35 -39.98
CA ARG A 8 7.59 8.28 -40.80
C ARG A 8 7.26 7.70 -42.17
N ASP A 9 8.18 6.96 -42.78
CA ASP A 9 7.93 6.31 -44.06
C ASP A 9 6.90 5.18 -43.91
N VAL A 10 7.02 4.35 -42.88
CA VAL A 10 6.01 3.32 -42.56
C VAL A 10 4.62 3.95 -42.33
N ILE A 11 4.53 5.08 -41.62
CA ILE A 11 3.27 5.82 -41.43
C ILE A 11 2.68 6.24 -42.77
N LYS A 12 3.48 6.77 -43.71
CA LYS A 12 2.99 7.16 -45.05
C LYS A 12 2.43 5.96 -45.80
N ASP A 13 3.14 4.83 -45.78
CA ASP A 13 2.73 3.61 -46.47
C ASP A 13 1.43 3.03 -45.88
N MET A 14 1.30 3.06 -44.56
CA MET A 14 0.09 2.65 -43.88
C MET A 14 -1.09 3.57 -44.20
N ILE A 15 -0.90 4.88 -44.21
CA ILE A 15 -1.94 5.84 -44.61
C ILE A 15 -2.38 5.58 -46.05
N GLN A 16 -1.43 5.32 -46.96
CA GLN A 16 -1.74 4.98 -48.35
C GLN A 16 -2.54 3.67 -48.46
N LYS A 17 -2.25 2.67 -47.62
CA LYS A 17 -2.92 1.37 -47.62
C LYS A 17 -4.31 1.39 -46.96
N PHE A 18 -4.44 2.08 -45.83
CA PHE A 18 -5.61 1.98 -44.97
C PHE A 18 -6.56 3.19 -45.07
N GLY A 19 -6.08 4.37 -45.48
CA GLY A 19 -6.89 5.58 -45.63
C GLY A 19 -6.47 6.73 -44.71
N GLU A 20 -6.74 7.96 -45.14
CA GLU A 20 -6.41 9.21 -44.41
C GLU A 20 -7.22 9.34 -43.11
N GLU A 21 -8.42 8.75 -43.05
CA GLU A 21 -9.28 8.74 -41.87
C GLU A 21 -8.65 8.02 -40.66
N TYR A 22 -7.68 7.12 -40.90
CA TYR A 22 -6.97 6.39 -39.84
C TYR A 22 -5.65 7.02 -39.42
N LYS A 23 -5.26 8.14 -40.04
CA LYS A 23 -3.94 8.77 -39.87
C LYS A 23 -3.49 8.94 -38.43
N GLU A 24 -4.34 9.46 -37.56
CA GLU A 24 -3.97 9.67 -36.15
C GLU A 24 -3.77 8.34 -35.41
N ARG A 25 -4.63 7.34 -35.63
CA ARG A 25 -4.46 5.99 -35.04
C ARG A 25 -3.18 5.32 -35.54
N ILE A 26 -2.88 5.43 -36.84
CA ILE A 26 -1.67 4.89 -37.45
C ILE A 26 -0.43 5.55 -36.83
N LYS A 27 -0.39 6.88 -36.79
CA LYS A 27 0.74 7.63 -36.24
C LYS A 27 0.99 7.25 -34.78
N ILE A 28 -0.05 7.20 -33.96
CA ILE A 28 0.05 6.83 -32.55
C ILE A 28 0.54 5.39 -32.40
N GLY A 29 -0.10 4.45 -33.11
CA GLY A 29 0.24 3.03 -33.03
C GLY A 29 1.68 2.74 -33.45
N VAL A 30 2.13 3.28 -34.59
CA VAL A 30 3.50 3.09 -35.08
C VAL A 30 4.52 3.68 -34.11
N GLU A 31 4.29 4.87 -33.56
CA GLU A 31 5.19 5.47 -32.56
C GLU A 31 5.24 4.66 -31.26
N GLN A 32 4.11 4.12 -30.80
CA GLN A 32 4.07 3.24 -29.62
C GLN A 32 4.89 1.96 -29.86
N VAL A 33 4.70 1.26 -30.97
CA VAL A 33 5.49 0.07 -31.33
C VAL A 33 6.98 0.42 -31.43
N ARG A 34 7.30 1.55 -32.08
CA ARG A 34 8.68 2.01 -32.29
C ARG A 34 9.45 2.20 -30.99
N LYS A 35 8.80 2.76 -29.95
CA LYS A 35 9.41 3.00 -28.63
C LYS A 35 9.86 1.71 -27.94
N PHE A 36 9.18 0.60 -28.18
CA PHE A 36 9.46 -0.69 -27.52
C PHE A 36 10.18 -1.70 -28.43
N TRP A 37 10.38 -1.38 -29.72
CA TRP A 37 11.03 -2.27 -30.69
C TRP A 37 12.55 -2.33 -30.50
N ARG A 38 13.05 -3.51 -30.15
CA ARG A 38 14.46 -3.82 -29.93
C ARG A 38 15.03 -4.62 -31.10
N LYS A 39 16.36 -4.78 -31.11
CA LYS A 39 17.06 -5.54 -32.16
C LYS A 39 16.62 -7.02 -32.20
N GLU A 40 16.31 -7.60 -31.05
CA GLU A 40 15.81 -8.98 -30.92
C GLU A 40 14.40 -9.17 -31.49
N ASP A 41 13.65 -8.08 -31.69
CA ASP A 41 12.29 -8.15 -32.22
C ASP A 41 12.26 -8.27 -33.75
N GLY A 42 13.33 -7.89 -34.44
CA GLY A 42 13.42 -7.94 -35.89
C GLY A 42 14.08 -6.70 -36.50
N THR A 43 14.27 -6.76 -37.81
CA THR A 43 14.82 -5.70 -38.65
C THR A 43 13.81 -4.56 -38.86
N GLU A 44 14.24 -3.48 -39.50
CA GLU A 44 13.35 -2.40 -39.93
C GLU A 44 12.25 -2.91 -40.88
N GLU A 45 12.57 -3.88 -41.74
CA GLU A 45 11.60 -4.50 -42.64
C GLU A 45 10.58 -5.35 -41.88
N ASP A 46 11.00 -6.08 -40.85
CA ASP A 46 10.08 -6.83 -39.97
C ASP A 46 9.12 -5.89 -39.24
N PHE A 47 9.62 -4.74 -38.76
CA PHE A 47 8.79 -3.70 -38.14
C PHE A 47 7.74 -3.15 -39.11
N ARG A 48 8.15 -2.81 -40.34
CA ARG A 48 7.27 -2.32 -41.41
C ARG A 48 6.18 -3.34 -41.74
N ASN A 49 6.58 -4.58 -41.98
CA ASN A 49 5.66 -5.67 -42.33
C ASN A 49 4.68 -5.93 -41.20
N PHE A 50 5.15 -5.95 -39.95
CA PHE A 50 4.29 -6.06 -38.78
C PHE A 50 3.22 -4.95 -38.75
N CYS A 51 3.62 -3.68 -38.90
CA CYS A 51 2.68 -2.56 -38.88
C CYS A 51 1.64 -2.64 -40.01
N LEU A 52 2.06 -3.02 -41.22
CA LEU A 52 1.17 -3.15 -42.38
C LEU A 52 0.24 -4.37 -42.31
N GLU A 53 0.63 -5.44 -41.61
CA GLU A 53 -0.15 -6.67 -41.49
C GLU A 53 -1.15 -6.60 -40.32
N TYR A 54 -0.72 -6.09 -39.16
CA TYR A 54 -1.45 -6.21 -37.90
C TYR A 54 -2.25 -4.97 -37.49
N PHE A 55 -2.23 -3.89 -38.28
CA PHE A 55 -3.11 -2.75 -38.05
C PHE A 55 -4.56 -3.08 -38.45
N VAL A 56 -5.51 -2.86 -37.53
CA VAL A 56 -6.92 -3.18 -37.71
C VAL A 56 -7.73 -1.91 -37.99
N ALA A 57 -8.01 -1.67 -39.27
CA ALA A 57 -8.82 -0.54 -39.75
C ALA A 57 -10.33 -0.74 -39.53
N ASP A 58 -10.83 -1.98 -39.69
CA ASP A 58 -12.25 -2.33 -39.52
C ASP A 58 -12.66 -2.27 -38.03
N PRO A 59 -13.59 -1.38 -37.63
CA PRO A 59 -14.02 -1.24 -36.23
C PRO A 59 -14.62 -2.51 -35.63
N LYS A 60 -15.29 -3.35 -36.43
CA LYS A 60 -15.87 -4.61 -35.94
C LYS A 60 -14.79 -5.62 -35.60
N LYS A 61 -13.79 -5.76 -36.47
CA LYS A 61 -12.63 -6.63 -36.21
C LYS A 61 -11.82 -6.14 -35.02
N LEU A 62 -11.70 -4.83 -34.84
CA LEU A 62 -11.04 -4.26 -33.67
C LEU A 62 -11.78 -4.64 -32.37
N ASP A 63 -13.11 -4.55 -32.35
CA ASP A 63 -13.94 -4.98 -31.21
C ASP A 63 -13.82 -6.50 -30.93
N GLU A 64 -13.80 -7.32 -31.99
CA GLU A 64 -13.58 -8.77 -31.85
C GLU A 64 -12.18 -9.10 -31.31
N SER A 65 -11.15 -8.38 -31.78
CA SER A 65 -9.78 -8.49 -31.25
C SER A 65 -9.73 -8.12 -29.78
N PHE A 66 -10.39 -7.02 -29.38
CA PHE A 66 -10.47 -6.59 -27.98
C PHE A 66 -11.05 -7.68 -27.07
N LYS A 67 -12.21 -8.26 -27.45
CA LYS A 67 -12.85 -9.35 -26.69
C LYS A 67 -11.98 -10.59 -26.57
N ARG A 68 -11.23 -10.94 -27.62
CA ARG A 68 -10.28 -12.08 -27.57
C ARG A 68 -9.10 -11.77 -26.65
N LEU A 69 -8.61 -10.55 -26.63
CA LEU A 69 -7.56 -10.10 -25.71
C LEU A 69 -8.06 -10.11 -24.26
N GLU A 70 -9.28 -9.65 -23.99
CA GLU A 70 -9.90 -9.74 -22.66
C GLU A 70 -9.94 -11.19 -22.16
N SER A 71 -10.49 -12.11 -22.97
CA SER A 71 -10.60 -13.53 -22.61
C SER A 71 -9.24 -14.19 -22.41
N ALA A 72 -8.25 -13.87 -23.25
CA ALA A 72 -6.89 -14.39 -23.11
C ALA A 72 -6.21 -13.85 -21.84
N SER A 73 -6.35 -12.55 -21.56
CA SER A 73 -5.80 -11.92 -20.35
C SER A 73 -6.43 -12.48 -19.08
N GLU A 74 -7.75 -12.68 -19.05
CA GLU A 74 -8.44 -13.31 -17.93
C GLU A 74 -7.94 -14.72 -17.67
N THR A 75 -7.79 -15.49 -18.74
CA THR A 75 -7.27 -16.87 -18.65
C THR A 75 -5.85 -16.89 -18.10
N VAL A 76 -4.94 -16.10 -18.68
CA VAL A 76 -3.53 -16.09 -18.27
C VAL A 76 -3.38 -15.59 -16.84
N LYS A 77 -3.96 -14.42 -16.50
CA LYS A 77 -3.85 -13.86 -15.16
C LYS A 77 -4.46 -14.77 -14.10
N GLY A 78 -5.67 -15.27 -14.33
CA GLY A 78 -6.34 -16.17 -13.38
C GLY A 78 -5.63 -17.50 -13.18
N LEU A 79 -5.12 -18.13 -14.26
CA LEU A 79 -4.38 -19.39 -14.13
C LEU A 79 -3.04 -19.21 -13.42
N LEU A 80 -2.36 -18.08 -13.60
CA LEU A 80 -1.12 -17.79 -12.89
C LEU A 80 -1.36 -17.56 -11.40
N ILE A 81 -2.40 -16.81 -11.04
CA ILE A 81 -2.82 -16.61 -9.64
C ILE A 81 -3.20 -17.93 -8.99
N GLN A 82 -3.99 -18.74 -9.68
CA GLN A 82 -4.36 -20.08 -9.20
C GLN A 82 -3.11 -20.95 -9.01
N MET A 83 -2.22 -21.02 -10.00
CA MET A 83 -1.02 -21.82 -9.91
C MET A 83 -0.12 -21.37 -8.75
N GLU A 84 0.09 -20.06 -8.59
CA GLU A 84 0.86 -19.50 -7.47
C GLU A 84 0.24 -19.90 -6.12
N ARG A 85 -1.09 -19.82 -5.99
CA ARG A 85 -1.83 -20.27 -4.82
C ARG A 85 -1.53 -21.73 -4.46
N GLU A 86 -1.62 -22.62 -5.44
CA GLU A 86 -1.39 -24.07 -5.24
C GLU A 86 0.07 -24.36 -4.87
N LEU A 87 1.03 -23.68 -5.51
CA LEU A 87 2.46 -23.86 -5.24
C LEU A 87 2.86 -23.34 -3.85
N GLN A 88 2.16 -22.35 -3.32
CA GLN A 88 2.40 -21.76 -2.00
C GLN A 88 1.47 -22.32 -0.91
N TRP A 89 0.65 -23.33 -1.23
CA TRP A 89 -0.43 -23.80 -0.35
C TRP A 89 0.06 -24.17 1.06
N ASN A 90 1.11 -24.99 1.17
CA ASN A 90 1.64 -25.44 2.47
C ASN A 90 2.30 -24.33 3.30
N LEU A 91 2.71 -23.23 2.65
CA LEU A 91 3.27 -22.07 3.34
C LEU A 91 2.16 -21.22 3.97
N HIS A 92 1.02 -21.11 3.30
CA HIS A 92 -0.07 -20.23 3.70
C HIS A 92 -1.15 -20.91 4.53
N VAL A 93 -1.46 -22.17 4.21
CA VAL A 93 -2.52 -22.96 4.83
C VAL A 93 -1.92 -23.90 5.88
N ASP A 94 -2.61 -24.07 7.00
CA ASP A 94 -2.18 -24.96 8.08
C ASP A 94 -2.46 -26.43 7.74
N THR A 95 -1.61 -27.01 6.88
CA THR A 95 -1.68 -28.41 6.44
C THR A 95 -0.68 -29.33 7.17
N GLY A 96 -0.05 -28.87 8.26
CA GLY A 96 1.00 -29.60 8.99
C GLY A 96 2.34 -28.88 9.02
N PRO A 97 3.49 -29.54 9.26
CA PRO A 97 4.81 -28.90 9.25
C PRO A 97 5.23 -28.46 7.83
N ILE A 98 5.84 -27.28 7.70
CA ILE A 98 6.50 -26.84 6.45
C ILE A 98 7.75 -27.70 6.23
N LEU A 99 7.89 -28.25 5.03
CA LEU A 99 9.05 -29.01 4.58
C LEU A 99 10.03 -28.11 3.81
N PRO A 100 11.34 -28.43 3.79
CA PRO A 100 12.31 -27.67 2.99
C PRO A 100 11.96 -27.55 1.51
N VAL A 101 11.26 -28.54 0.96
CA VAL A 101 10.82 -28.53 -0.44
C VAL A 101 9.74 -27.48 -0.72
N ASP A 102 8.88 -27.14 0.25
CA ASP A 102 7.81 -26.15 0.06
C ASP A 102 8.41 -24.77 -0.25
N LEU A 103 9.52 -24.41 0.37
CA LEU A 103 10.26 -23.17 0.08
C LEU A 103 10.90 -23.17 -1.31
N LEU A 104 11.31 -24.35 -1.82
CA LEU A 104 11.84 -24.46 -3.19
C LEU A 104 10.72 -24.35 -4.22
N ILE A 105 9.56 -24.96 -3.95
CA ILE A 105 8.38 -24.90 -4.81
C ILE A 105 7.86 -23.45 -4.88
N ALA A 106 7.74 -22.76 -3.74
CA ALA A 106 7.24 -21.39 -3.69
C ALA A 106 8.11 -20.36 -4.43
N ARG A 107 9.38 -20.68 -4.72
CA ARG A 107 10.28 -19.83 -5.53
C ARG A 107 10.01 -19.95 -7.03
N PHE A 108 9.23 -20.94 -7.47
CA PHE A 108 8.88 -21.11 -8.87
C PHE A 108 7.75 -20.15 -9.25
N ASN A 109 8.09 -19.08 -9.97
CA ASN A 109 7.13 -18.08 -10.42
C ASN A 109 7.18 -17.91 -11.95
N LEU A 110 6.09 -18.28 -12.65
CA LEU A 110 5.98 -18.09 -14.11
C LEU A 110 5.49 -16.69 -14.51
N SER A 111 4.89 -15.93 -13.59
CA SER A 111 4.30 -14.62 -13.92
C SER A 111 5.38 -13.58 -14.27
N SER A 112 6.61 -13.77 -13.81
CA SER A 112 7.78 -12.91 -14.05
C SER A 112 8.16 -12.75 -15.53
N HIS A 113 7.80 -13.71 -16.40
CA HIS A 113 8.17 -13.68 -17.82
C HIS A 113 7.03 -13.24 -18.75
N VAL A 114 5.80 -13.08 -18.23
CA VAL A 114 4.60 -12.89 -19.07
C VAL A 114 4.72 -11.68 -19.99
N VAL A 115 5.11 -10.52 -19.46
CA VAL A 115 5.22 -9.29 -20.27
C VAL A 115 6.30 -9.44 -21.33
N GLU A 116 7.45 -10.00 -20.98
CA GLU A 116 8.55 -10.25 -21.91
C GLU A 116 8.12 -11.20 -23.04
N ASP A 117 7.41 -12.28 -22.70
CA ASP A 117 6.90 -13.26 -23.66
C ASP A 117 5.78 -12.68 -24.54
N MET A 118 4.97 -11.74 -24.03
CA MET A 118 4.00 -10.99 -24.84
C MET A 118 4.69 -10.07 -25.86
N PHE A 119 5.87 -9.53 -25.55
CA PHE A 119 6.70 -8.82 -26.54
C PHE A 119 7.33 -9.79 -27.55
N LYS A 120 7.92 -10.90 -27.10
CA LYS A 120 8.54 -11.92 -27.97
C LYS A 120 7.53 -12.50 -28.97
N SER A 121 6.31 -12.79 -28.51
CA SER A 121 5.20 -13.32 -29.33
C SER A 121 4.49 -12.26 -30.18
N LYS A 122 4.88 -10.98 -30.06
CA LYS A 122 4.31 -9.81 -30.76
C LYS A 122 2.89 -9.40 -30.32
N VAL A 123 2.31 -10.04 -29.31
CA VAL A 123 0.99 -9.65 -28.77
C VAL A 123 1.03 -8.24 -28.17
N ALA A 124 2.08 -7.91 -27.41
CA ALA A 124 2.26 -6.56 -26.87
C ALA A 124 2.32 -5.50 -27.99
N PHE A 125 3.06 -5.79 -29.08
CA PHE A 125 3.12 -4.89 -30.23
C PHE A 125 1.79 -4.78 -30.97
N PHE A 126 0.99 -5.85 -31.05
CA PHE A 126 -0.36 -5.79 -31.62
C PHE A 126 -1.24 -4.85 -30.81
N VAL A 127 -1.16 -4.93 -29.47
CA VAL A 127 -1.89 -4.02 -28.58
C VAL A 127 -1.44 -2.58 -28.78
N LEU A 128 -0.13 -2.32 -28.73
CA LEU A 128 0.44 -1.00 -28.92
C LEU A 128 0.17 -0.41 -30.31
N LEU A 129 -0.02 -1.22 -31.34
CA LEU A 129 -0.33 -0.74 -32.68
C LEU A 129 -1.80 -0.28 -32.79
N ASN A 130 -2.71 -0.92 -32.05
CA ASN A 130 -4.16 -0.79 -32.25
C ASN A 130 -4.90 -0.03 -31.15
N TYR A 131 -4.35 0.00 -29.93
CA TYR A 131 -4.93 0.67 -28.76
C TYR A 131 -3.96 1.74 -28.23
N LYS A 132 -4.52 2.90 -27.89
CA LYS A 132 -3.75 4.07 -27.47
C LYS A 132 -3.42 3.97 -25.98
N GLN A 133 -2.16 4.17 -25.64
CA GLN A 133 -1.71 4.43 -24.28
C GLN A 133 -2.10 5.86 -23.92
N GLU A 134 -2.87 6.01 -22.83
CA GLU A 134 -3.22 7.32 -22.29
C GLU A 134 -2.39 7.59 -21.04
N PRO A 135 -1.67 8.74 -20.98
CA PRO A 135 -1.02 9.18 -19.77
C PRO A 135 -2.05 9.59 -18.70
N LEU A 136 -1.63 9.62 -17.43
CA LEU A 136 -2.52 9.90 -16.30
C LEU A 136 -3.23 11.25 -16.42
N ASP A 137 -2.57 12.30 -16.92
CA ASP A 137 -3.18 13.62 -17.12
C ASP A 137 -4.38 13.56 -18.09
N LYS A 138 -4.33 12.69 -19.10
CA LYS A 138 -5.45 12.42 -20.01
C LYS A 138 -6.55 11.61 -19.35
N CYS A 139 -6.20 10.59 -18.59
CA CYS A 139 -7.16 9.82 -17.79
C CYS A 139 -7.92 10.71 -16.79
N LEU A 140 -7.27 11.70 -16.18
CA LEU A 140 -7.89 12.64 -15.23
C LEU A 140 -8.74 13.71 -15.91
N SER A 141 -8.28 14.26 -17.04
CA SER A 141 -8.96 15.38 -17.71
C SER A 141 -10.09 14.96 -18.64
N GLU A 142 -9.96 13.83 -19.34
CA GLU A 142 -10.90 13.37 -20.37
C GLU A 142 -11.65 12.10 -19.95
N GLY A 143 -11.20 11.40 -18.90
CA GLY A 143 -11.72 10.09 -18.52
C GLY A 143 -13.19 10.08 -18.08
N ASP A 144 -13.73 11.20 -17.61
CA ASP A 144 -15.17 11.33 -17.29
C ASP A 144 -16.05 11.31 -18.55
N GLU A 145 -15.49 11.65 -19.71
CA GLU A 145 -16.17 11.65 -21.01
C GLU A 145 -16.03 10.28 -21.72
N TRP A 146 -15.17 9.40 -21.23
CA TRP A 146 -14.90 8.13 -21.86
C TRP A 146 -16.00 7.11 -21.57
N SER A 147 -16.36 6.34 -22.60
CA SER A 147 -17.18 5.15 -22.39
C SER A 147 -16.41 4.09 -21.57
N ARG A 148 -17.14 3.20 -20.90
CA ARG A 148 -16.53 2.07 -20.16
C ARG A 148 -15.65 1.21 -21.07
N LYS A 149 -16.06 1.01 -22.33
CA LYS A 149 -15.24 0.32 -23.34
C LYS A 149 -13.90 1.04 -23.56
N LYS A 150 -13.91 2.37 -23.73
CA LYS A 150 -12.68 3.15 -23.92
C LYS A 150 -11.77 3.04 -22.70
N TRP A 151 -12.32 3.09 -21.48
CA TRP A 151 -11.54 2.83 -20.26
C TRP A 151 -10.87 1.44 -20.29
N ALA A 152 -11.61 0.41 -20.69
CA ALA A 152 -11.08 -0.95 -20.77
C ALA A 152 -9.98 -1.10 -21.86
N GLU A 153 -10.12 -0.42 -23.00
CA GLU A 153 -9.07 -0.33 -24.03
C GLU A 153 -7.81 0.39 -23.53
N VAL A 154 -7.97 1.43 -22.71
CA VAL A 154 -6.85 2.15 -22.08
C VAL A 154 -6.13 1.25 -21.08
N ARG A 155 -6.86 0.53 -20.21
CA ARG A 155 -6.30 -0.43 -19.27
C ARG A 155 -5.55 -1.56 -19.96
N LEU A 156 -6.09 -2.07 -21.08
CA LEU A 156 -5.38 -3.02 -21.94
C LEU A 156 -4.03 -2.46 -22.41
N ALA A 157 -3.99 -1.25 -22.95
CA ALA A 157 -2.76 -0.64 -23.46
C ALA A 157 -1.74 -0.29 -22.35
N GLN A 158 -2.24 0.00 -21.14
CA GLN A 158 -1.42 0.32 -19.98
C GLN A 158 -0.62 -0.87 -19.44
N ASN A 159 -1.03 -2.11 -19.77
CA ASN A 159 -0.23 -3.32 -19.46
C ASN A 159 1.15 -3.32 -20.16
N PHE A 160 1.38 -2.45 -21.15
CA PHE A 160 2.59 -2.43 -21.99
C PHE A 160 3.28 -1.06 -22.03
N ILE A 161 3.32 -0.34 -20.90
CA ILE A 161 3.97 0.98 -20.77
C ILE A 161 5.48 0.90 -20.50
N SER A 162 6.00 -0.29 -20.24
CA SER A 162 7.40 -0.55 -19.99
C SER A 162 7.84 -1.90 -20.54
N ARG A 163 9.15 -2.08 -20.67
CA ARG A 163 9.79 -3.36 -20.98
C ARG A 163 11.12 -3.43 -20.23
N VAL A 164 11.08 -3.72 -18.94
CA VAL A 164 12.31 -3.76 -18.12
C VAL A 164 13.02 -5.11 -18.34
N PRO A 165 14.35 -5.14 -18.58
CA PRO A 165 15.10 -6.39 -18.63
C PRO A 165 15.10 -7.12 -17.29
N ALA A 166 15.05 -8.45 -17.33
CA ALA A 166 14.99 -9.28 -16.13
C ALA A 166 16.20 -9.10 -15.19
N ASP A 167 17.40 -8.81 -15.73
CA ASP A 167 18.61 -8.56 -14.93
C ASP A 167 18.53 -7.21 -14.18
N VAL A 168 17.83 -6.22 -14.72
CA VAL A 168 17.59 -4.93 -14.05
C VAL A 168 16.55 -5.11 -12.94
N GLU A 169 15.42 -5.78 -13.22
CA GLU A 169 14.41 -6.13 -12.21
C GLU A 169 15.01 -6.92 -11.05
N GLN A 170 15.91 -7.88 -11.36
CA GLN A 170 16.60 -8.67 -10.36
C GLN A 170 17.47 -7.81 -9.42
N LYS A 171 18.20 -6.81 -9.95
CA LYS A 171 18.99 -5.88 -9.12
C LYS A 171 18.12 -5.06 -8.17
N VAL A 172 16.97 -4.59 -8.66
CA VAL A 172 15.99 -3.88 -7.83
C VAL A 172 15.53 -4.78 -6.69
N HIS A 173 15.10 -6.00 -7.02
CA HIS A 173 14.68 -6.99 -6.04
C HIS A 173 15.77 -7.26 -4.99
N GLU A 174 17.02 -7.47 -5.40
CA GLU A 174 18.16 -7.69 -4.49
C GLU A 174 18.41 -6.50 -3.55
N ALA A 175 18.31 -5.27 -4.05
CA ALA A 175 18.48 -4.07 -3.25
C ALA A 175 17.39 -3.95 -2.16
N PHE A 176 16.13 -4.20 -2.53
CA PHE A 176 15.00 -4.20 -1.60
C PHE A 176 15.13 -5.31 -0.55
N VAL A 177 15.43 -6.55 -0.95
CA VAL A 177 15.64 -7.68 -0.01
C VAL A 177 16.78 -7.40 0.97
N ALA A 178 17.87 -6.78 0.52
CA ALA A 178 18.98 -6.43 1.39
C ALA A 178 18.59 -5.37 2.44
N ALA A 179 17.78 -4.38 2.06
CA ALA A 179 17.26 -3.36 2.96
C ALA A 179 16.24 -3.93 3.96
N ASP A 180 15.29 -4.75 3.51
CA ASP A 180 14.33 -5.44 4.37
C ASP A 180 15.03 -6.34 5.38
N ASN A 181 16.02 -7.13 4.94
CA ASN A 181 16.81 -7.97 5.85
C ASN A 181 17.59 -7.14 6.89
N TYR A 182 18.14 -5.99 6.50
CA TYR A 182 18.78 -5.07 7.44
C TYR A 182 17.80 -4.60 8.51
N ILE A 183 16.62 -4.12 8.10
CA ILE A 183 15.59 -3.62 9.02
C ILE A 183 15.03 -4.73 9.92
N SER A 184 14.72 -5.90 9.37
CA SER A 184 14.20 -7.07 10.08
C SER A 184 15.15 -7.58 11.16
N ASN A 185 16.46 -7.44 10.95
CA ASN A 185 17.47 -7.81 11.94
C ASN A 185 17.90 -6.66 12.86
N TYR A 186 17.41 -5.44 12.64
CA TYR A 186 17.76 -4.27 13.45
C TYR A 186 16.98 -4.25 14.76
N ASN A 187 17.50 -4.93 15.78
CA ASN A 187 16.83 -5.08 17.07
C ASN A 187 17.60 -4.40 18.20
N ILE A 188 16.87 -3.81 19.14
CA ILE A 188 17.40 -3.24 20.37
C ILE A 188 16.97 -4.11 21.54
N TYR A 189 17.95 -4.53 22.35
CA TYR A 189 17.70 -5.23 23.61
C TYR A 189 17.43 -4.19 24.69
N MET A 190 16.16 -3.95 24.98
CA MET A 190 15.73 -2.82 25.82
C MET A 190 16.20 -2.95 27.27
N HIS A 191 16.28 -4.18 27.79
CA HIS A 191 16.84 -4.45 29.12
C HIS A 191 18.28 -3.96 29.26
N ASN A 192 19.05 -4.04 28.17
CA ASN A 192 20.46 -3.65 28.12
C ASN A 192 20.68 -2.13 28.04
N LEU A 193 19.60 -1.35 27.92
CA LEU A 193 19.67 0.10 27.97
C LEU A 193 19.82 0.57 29.41
N LEU A 194 20.84 1.40 29.63
CA LEU A 194 21.16 2.02 30.89
C LEU A 194 20.91 3.53 30.82
N THR A 195 20.39 4.04 31.92
CA THR A 195 20.47 5.47 32.27
C THR A 195 21.92 5.84 32.61
N GLU A 196 22.23 7.14 32.70
CA GLU A 196 23.58 7.59 33.07
C GLU A 196 24.00 7.15 34.47
N ASP A 197 23.05 6.97 35.39
CA ASP A 197 23.27 6.42 36.74
C ASP A 197 23.24 4.87 36.79
N GLY A 198 23.17 4.20 35.64
CA GLY A 198 23.30 2.74 35.52
C GLY A 198 22.02 1.95 35.83
N LYS A 199 20.85 2.61 35.90
CA LYS A 199 19.56 1.93 36.08
C LYS A 199 19.02 1.39 34.75
N ARG A 200 18.41 0.21 34.81
CA ARG A 200 17.61 -0.40 33.74
C ARG A 200 16.15 -0.02 33.91
N LEU A 201 15.52 0.49 32.85
CA LEU A 201 14.10 0.89 32.89
C LEU A 201 13.16 -0.15 32.29
N PHE A 202 13.68 -1.13 31.57
CA PHE A 202 12.92 -2.12 30.80
C PHE A 202 13.09 -3.54 31.35
N PRO A 203 12.06 -4.39 31.23
CA PRO A 203 12.10 -5.77 31.72
C PRO A 203 13.12 -6.62 30.95
N GLU A 204 13.62 -7.65 31.62
CA GLU A 204 14.56 -8.61 31.04
C GLU A 204 13.96 -9.31 29.81
N GLY A 205 14.80 -9.54 28.79
CA GLY A 205 14.42 -10.23 27.57
C GLY A 205 13.60 -9.39 26.57
N LEU A 206 13.23 -8.15 26.90
CA LEU A 206 12.52 -7.28 25.96
C LEU A 206 13.42 -6.91 24.77
N LYS A 207 13.09 -7.46 23.60
CA LYS A 207 13.76 -7.25 22.33
C LYS A 207 12.80 -6.60 21.35
N LEU A 208 13.16 -5.43 20.83
CA LEU A 208 12.32 -4.64 19.94
C LEU A 208 13.02 -4.42 18.61
N ILE A 209 12.35 -4.73 17.50
CA ILE A 209 12.76 -4.26 16.17
C ILE A 209 12.69 -2.73 16.12
N SER A 210 13.58 -2.11 15.35
CA SER A 210 13.79 -0.66 15.16
C SER A 210 12.52 0.21 15.26
N HIS A 211 12.03 0.82 14.18
CA HIS A 211 10.98 1.83 14.33
C HIS A 211 9.67 1.26 14.89
N TRP A 212 9.19 0.09 14.41
CA TRP A 212 7.89 -0.46 14.82
C TRP A 212 7.86 -0.84 16.29
N GLY A 213 8.82 -1.67 16.74
CA GLY A 213 8.86 -2.18 18.10
C GLY A 213 9.09 -1.05 19.10
N LEU A 214 10.03 -0.14 18.82
CA LEU A 214 10.29 1.01 19.68
C LEU A 214 9.07 1.94 19.77
N ARG A 215 8.39 2.24 18.64
CA ARG A 215 7.16 3.03 18.64
C ARG A 215 6.06 2.37 19.45
N ASP A 216 5.84 1.08 19.25
CA ASP A 216 4.72 0.37 19.88
C ASP A 216 4.95 0.20 21.39
N GLU A 217 6.19 -0.01 21.82
CA GLU A 217 6.55 0.03 23.25
C GLU A 217 6.35 1.44 23.83
N LEU A 218 6.76 2.49 23.12
CA LEU A 218 6.55 3.88 23.55
C LEU A 218 5.07 4.20 23.73
N LYS A 219 4.22 3.71 22.82
CA LYS A 219 2.75 3.82 22.89
C LYS A 219 2.18 3.13 24.12
N GLN A 220 2.74 1.99 24.53
CA GLN A 220 2.30 1.27 25.73
C GLN A 220 2.58 2.06 27.02
N GLN A 221 3.67 2.82 27.05
CA GLN A 221 4.08 3.57 28.25
C GLN A 221 3.13 4.70 28.64
N TYR A 222 2.20 5.15 27.78
CA TYR A 222 1.21 6.18 28.15
C TYR A 222 0.27 5.76 29.28
N LYS A 223 0.12 4.45 29.52
CA LYS A 223 -0.75 3.90 30.58
C LYS A 223 0.00 3.68 31.89
N GLU A 224 1.33 3.72 31.86
CA GLU A 224 2.18 3.37 33.00
C GLU A 224 2.50 4.63 33.83
N PRO A 225 2.37 4.59 35.17
CA PRO A 225 2.65 5.75 36.03
C PRO A 225 4.07 6.31 35.91
N ASP A 226 5.06 5.45 35.64
CA ASP A 226 6.47 5.80 35.45
C ASP A 226 6.91 5.75 33.98
N GLY A 227 5.95 5.66 33.05
CA GLY A 227 6.21 5.44 31.63
C GLY A 227 6.96 6.58 30.94
N PHE A 228 6.84 7.83 31.42
CA PHE A 228 7.43 9.00 30.75
C PHE A 228 8.96 8.94 30.61
N GLU A 229 9.68 8.46 31.64
CA GLU A 229 11.14 8.29 31.57
C GLU A 229 11.53 7.23 30.54
N ARG A 230 10.75 6.15 30.43
CA ARG A 230 10.95 5.11 29.41
C ARG A 230 10.72 5.65 28.00
N GLN A 231 9.68 6.49 27.81
CA GLN A 231 9.41 7.14 26.52
C GLN A 231 10.58 8.01 26.08
N LYS A 232 11.15 8.81 26.99
CA LYS A 232 12.33 9.65 26.69
C LYS A 232 13.55 8.82 26.30
N MET A 233 13.82 7.72 27.01
CA MET A 233 14.94 6.83 26.66
C MET A 233 14.72 6.16 25.29
N ILE A 234 13.51 5.69 24.99
CA ILE A 234 13.18 5.13 23.66
C ILE A 234 13.40 6.18 22.58
N TYR A 235 12.95 7.41 22.79
CA TYR A 235 13.13 8.47 21.80
C TYR A 235 14.60 8.84 21.60
N GLU A 236 15.42 8.82 22.67
CA GLU A 236 16.86 8.99 22.53
C GLU A 236 17.50 7.89 21.67
N VAL A 237 17.13 6.62 21.88
CA VAL A 237 17.57 5.52 21.00
C VAL A 237 17.19 5.79 19.54
N MET A 238 15.97 6.22 19.28
CA MET A 238 15.52 6.56 17.92
C MET A 238 16.37 7.68 17.30
N LYS A 239 16.69 8.74 18.05
CA LYS A 239 17.59 9.79 17.56
C LYS A 239 18.97 9.23 17.22
N LYS A 240 19.56 8.37 18.07
CA LYS A 240 20.86 7.74 17.79
C LYS A 240 20.84 6.87 16.53
N ILE A 241 19.72 6.24 16.22
CA ILE A 241 19.52 5.50 14.95
C ILE A 241 19.48 6.48 13.76
N ILE A 242 18.68 7.54 13.85
CA ILE A 242 18.53 8.54 12.77
C ILE A 242 19.87 9.22 12.47
N TYR A 243 20.57 9.69 13.49
CA TYR A 243 21.87 10.37 13.35
C TYR A 243 23.01 9.40 13.01
N GLN A 244 22.76 8.08 13.00
CA GLN A 244 23.77 7.03 12.86
C GLN A 244 24.91 7.19 13.89
N GLU A 245 24.52 7.57 15.10
CA GLU A 245 25.40 7.67 16.28
C GLU A 245 25.35 6.42 17.16
N ILE A 246 24.33 5.59 16.98
CA ILE A 246 24.17 4.31 17.69
C ILE A 246 25.44 3.46 17.51
N PRO A 247 26.02 2.89 18.59
CA PRO A 247 27.21 2.08 18.46
C PRO A 247 26.87 0.77 17.75
N GLU A 248 27.63 0.40 16.72
CA GLU A 248 27.34 -0.75 15.87
C GLU A 248 27.13 -2.04 16.67
N VAL A 249 27.91 -2.21 17.75
CA VAL A 249 27.91 -3.40 18.60
C VAL A 249 26.61 -3.61 19.39
N VAL A 250 25.76 -2.59 19.56
CA VAL A 250 24.49 -2.73 20.32
C VAL A 250 23.36 -3.29 19.46
N ILE A 251 23.50 -3.20 18.14
CA ILE A 251 22.47 -3.64 17.20
C ILE A 251 22.39 -5.16 17.25
N ASN A 252 21.22 -5.66 17.65
CA ASN A 252 20.89 -7.08 17.77
C ASN A 252 21.87 -7.88 18.66
N ASN A 253 22.39 -7.25 19.72
CA ASN A 253 23.35 -7.88 20.62
C ASN A 253 22.87 -7.85 22.09
N PRO A 254 22.62 -9.02 22.72
CA PRO A 254 22.19 -9.09 24.13
C PRO A 254 23.34 -8.99 25.13
N ASN A 255 24.60 -9.03 24.68
CA ASN A 255 25.77 -9.25 25.56
C ASN A 255 26.46 -7.96 26.01
N VAL A 256 25.93 -6.80 25.62
CA VAL A 256 26.51 -5.50 25.95
C VAL A 256 25.46 -4.62 26.58
N ASP A 257 25.85 -3.79 27.53
CA ASP A 257 25.01 -2.74 28.07
C ASP A 257 25.33 -1.41 27.42
N TRP A 258 24.34 -0.53 27.28
CA TRP A 258 24.51 0.74 26.60
C TRP A 258 23.90 1.88 27.41
N LYS A 259 24.75 2.81 27.87
CA LYS A 259 24.30 4.10 28.40
C LYS A 259 23.90 4.99 27.24
N VAL A 260 22.59 5.19 27.09
CA VAL A 260 22.01 5.74 25.86
C VAL A 260 22.40 7.21 25.64
N TYR A 261 22.47 8.02 26.70
CA TYR A 261 22.68 9.47 26.56
C TYR A 261 24.16 9.83 26.33
N SER A 262 25.08 9.20 27.05
CA SER A 262 26.54 9.36 26.85
C SER A 262 27.11 8.53 25.70
N ASN A 263 26.33 7.60 25.16
CA ASN A 263 26.71 6.67 24.11
C ASN A 263 27.85 5.71 24.52
N GLU A 264 27.94 5.39 25.81
CA GLU A 264 28.96 4.50 26.37
C GLU A 264 28.46 3.04 26.36
N VAL A 265 29.20 2.14 25.69
CA VAL A 265 28.96 0.69 25.73
C VAL A 265 29.81 0.04 26.81
N ILE A 266 29.19 -0.82 27.60
CA ILE A 266 29.80 -1.57 28.69
C ILE A 266 29.78 -3.06 28.34
N GLY A 267 30.95 -3.70 28.38
CA GLY A 267 31.18 -5.09 28.05
C GLY A 267 32.66 -5.36 27.77
N ASP A 268 33.05 -6.63 27.65
CA ASP A 268 34.46 -6.98 27.42
C ASP A 268 34.89 -6.72 25.98
N GLY A 269 35.94 -5.92 25.79
CA GLY A 269 36.57 -5.67 24.48
C GLY A 269 35.69 -4.87 23.49
N VAL A 270 34.66 -4.17 23.98
CA VAL A 270 33.67 -3.49 23.14
C VAL A 270 34.11 -2.10 22.70
N SER A 271 33.58 -1.63 21.57
CA SER A 271 33.84 -0.32 20.99
C SER A 271 32.56 0.51 20.91
N ASN A 272 32.66 1.80 21.20
CA ASN A 272 31.55 2.76 21.05
C ASN A 272 31.48 3.32 19.61
N ARG A 273 32.09 2.64 18.63
CA ARG A 273 32.13 3.10 17.25
C ARG A 273 30.71 3.14 16.68
N PRO A 274 30.26 4.28 16.12
CA PRO A 274 28.95 4.38 15.49
C PRO A 274 28.81 3.48 14.26
N GLU A 275 27.59 3.04 14.00
CA GLU A 275 27.21 2.41 12.73
C GLU A 275 27.56 3.32 11.54
N PRO A 276 28.33 2.86 10.54
CA PRO A 276 28.85 3.73 9.48
C PRO A 276 27.81 4.01 8.38
N ASN A 277 26.77 4.78 8.71
CA ASN A 277 25.70 5.22 7.81
C ASN A 277 25.03 4.08 7.00
N ILE A 278 24.99 2.86 7.56
CA ILE A 278 24.50 1.66 6.88
C ILE A 278 23.04 1.84 6.47
N ARG A 279 22.22 2.45 7.33
CA ARG A 279 20.82 2.77 7.07
C ARG A 279 20.63 3.52 5.74
N TYR A 280 21.36 4.61 5.56
CA TYR A 280 21.24 5.46 4.37
C TYR A 280 21.92 4.84 3.15
N ARG A 281 22.93 3.99 3.35
CA ARG A 281 23.51 3.21 2.26
C ARG A 281 22.49 2.26 1.62
N HIS A 282 21.64 1.61 2.42
CA HIS A 282 20.56 0.76 1.89
C HIS A 282 19.57 1.56 1.04
N LEU A 283 19.10 2.71 1.53
CA LEU A 283 18.21 3.59 0.77
C LEU A 283 18.86 4.05 -0.56
N LEU A 284 20.13 4.46 -0.51
CA LEU A 284 20.87 4.88 -1.70
C LEU A 284 21.05 3.73 -2.72
N ASN A 285 21.22 2.50 -2.25
CA ASN A 285 21.32 1.32 -3.13
C ASN A 285 19.99 1.05 -3.84
N ILE A 286 18.86 1.17 -3.13
CA ILE A 286 17.52 1.07 -3.74
C ILE A 286 17.35 2.15 -4.80
N PHE A 287 17.65 3.42 -4.48
CA PHE A 287 17.56 4.51 -5.44
C PHE A 287 18.39 4.25 -6.71
N LYS A 288 19.63 3.78 -6.55
CA LYS A 288 20.51 3.47 -7.69
C LYS A 288 19.95 2.33 -8.56
N ALA A 289 19.38 1.29 -7.93
CA ALA A 289 18.76 0.18 -8.66
C ALA A 289 17.50 0.64 -9.41
N GLU A 290 16.62 1.41 -8.76
CA GLU A 290 15.42 1.98 -9.39
C GLU A 290 15.75 2.94 -10.53
N ARG A 291 16.85 3.68 -10.43
CA ARG A 291 17.33 4.54 -11.52
C ARG A 291 17.81 3.75 -12.74
N GLU A 292 18.22 2.49 -12.58
CA GLU A 292 18.50 1.63 -13.75
C GLU A 292 17.21 1.26 -14.51
N VAL A 293 16.04 1.32 -13.87
CA VAL A 293 14.73 1.05 -14.47
C VAL A 293 14.23 2.24 -15.32
N ASP A 294 14.59 3.46 -14.94
CA ASP A 294 14.14 4.72 -15.53
C ASP A 294 14.12 4.75 -17.07
N PRO A 295 15.18 4.30 -17.80
CA PRO A 295 15.20 4.31 -19.26
C PRO A 295 14.16 3.40 -19.94
N TYR A 296 13.56 2.47 -19.20
CA TYR A 296 12.61 1.49 -19.71
C TYR A 296 11.14 1.94 -19.57
N TYR A 297 10.91 3.13 -19.01
CA TYR A 297 9.59 3.77 -18.89
C TYR A 297 9.55 5.11 -19.67
N PRO A 298 9.30 5.09 -20.99
CA PRO A 298 9.38 6.31 -21.81
C PRO A 298 8.40 7.43 -21.44
N MET A 299 7.28 7.09 -20.76
CA MET A 299 6.25 8.04 -20.33
C MET A 299 6.44 8.52 -18.89
N TYR A 300 7.12 7.72 -18.06
CA TYR A 300 7.26 7.93 -16.62
C TYR A 300 8.71 7.64 -16.20
N PRO A 301 9.65 8.52 -16.60
CA PRO A 301 11.08 8.23 -16.63
C PRO A 301 11.77 8.31 -15.25
N THR A 302 11.03 8.49 -14.16
CA THR A 302 11.57 8.46 -12.80
C THR A 302 10.76 7.51 -11.93
N PHE A 303 11.37 6.97 -10.88
CA PHE A 303 10.65 6.18 -9.88
C PHE A 303 9.54 6.98 -9.21
N ILE A 304 9.73 8.29 -9.03
CA ILE A 304 8.69 9.20 -8.53
C ILE A 304 7.49 9.21 -9.48
N ASP A 305 7.72 9.38 -10.79
CA ASP A 305 6.65 9.33 -11.79
C ASP A 305 5.92 7.98 -11.79
N ARG A 306 6.64 6.87 -11.69
CA ARG A 306 6.03 5.53 -11.63
C ARG A 306 5.15 5.40 -10.38
N LYS A 307 5.67 5.79 -9.23
CA LYS A 307 5.00 5.67 -7.94
C LYS A 307 3.75 6.53 -7.82
N PHE A 308 3.70 7.72 -8.44
CA PHE A 308 2.52 8.59 -8.39
C PHE A 308 1.59 8.40 -9.59
N ASN A 309 2.14 8.27 -10.79
CA ASN A 309 1.34 8.30 -12.01
C ASN A 309 0.91 6.92 -12.53
N ILE A 310 1.56 5.84 -12.08
CA ILE A 310 1.20 4.45 -12.44
C ILE A 310 0.63 3.73 -11.23
N ASP A 311 1.40 3.61 -10.14
CA ASP A 311 1.01 2.76 -9.00
C ASP A 311 -0.18 3.36 -8.25
N ARG A 312 -0.10 4.68 -7.94
CA ARG A 312 -1.16 5.39 -7.21
C ARG A 312 -2.25 5.93 -8.11
N GLU A 313 -1.90 6.30 -9.34
CA GLU A 313 -2.73 7.09 -10.26
C GLU A 313 -3.25 8.40 -9.64
N ILE A 314 -2.47 9.00 -8.75
CA ILE A 314 -2.75 10.29 -8.11
C ILE A 314 -1.49 11.14 -8.28
N PRO A 315 -1.57 12.27 -9.00
CA PRO A 315 -0.41 13.12 -9.22
C PRO A 315 0.24 13.56 -7.90
N GLU A 316 1.56 13.58 -7.86
CA GLU A 316 2.32 13.95 -6.66
C GLU A 316 1.89 15.29 -6.07
N GLU A 317 1.67 16.30 -6.92
CA GLU A 317 1.21 17.63 -6.51
C GLU A 317 -0.13 17.56 -5.76
N THR A 318 -1.04 16.68 -6.20
CA THR A 318 -2.33 16.48 -5.53
C THR A 318 -2.14 15.84 -4.16
N VAL A 319 -1.26 14.84 -4.05
CA VAL A 319 -0.90 14.22 -2.76
C VAL A 319 -0.29 15.25 -1.81
N PHE A 320 0.69 16.03 -2.28
CA PHE A 320 1.31 17.11 -1.51
C PHE A 320 0.27 18.10 -0.99
N ARG A 321 -0.64 18.57 -1.85
CA ARG A 321 -1.69 19.53 -1.48
C ARG A 321 -2.62 18.97 -0.40
N ILE A 322 -3.01 17.69 -0.51
CA ILE A 322 -3.86 17.03 0.48
C ILE A 322 -3.16 16.97 1.85
N PHE A 323 -1.87 16.61 1.87
CA PHE A 323 -1.10 16.54 3.12
C PHE A 323 -0.83 17.92 3.71
N ASP A 324 -0.48 18.92 2.89
CA ASP A 324 -0.28 20.31 3.33
C ASP A 324 -1.56 20.90 3.94
N GLU A 325 -2.74 20.65 3.33
CA GLU A 325 -4.04 21.07 3.87
C GLU A 325 -4.34 20.42 5.23
N LEU A 326 -4.11 19.10 5.34
CA LEU A 326 -4.33 18.35 6.58
C LEU A 326 -3.44 18.85 7.73
N LEU A 327 -2.13 18.92 7.46
CA LEU A 327 -1.11 19.24 8.46
C LEU A 327 -1.15 20.72 8.88
N SER A 328 -1.59 21.61 8.00
CA SER A 328 -1.75 23.05 8.30
C SER A 328 -3.07 23.40 8.98
N SER A 329 -3.97 22.42 9.16
CA SER A 329 -5.32 22.62 9.67
C SER A 329 -5.37 23.22 11.08
N GLU A 330 -6.46 23.94 11.39
CA GLU A 330 -6.71 24.44 12.74
C GLU A 330 -7.11 23.28 13.67
N GLU A 331 -7.80 22.29 13.11
CA GLU A 331 -8.24 21.07 13.78
C GLU A 331 -7.06 20.29 14.35
N PHE A 332 -6.00 20.08 13.58
CA PHE A 332 -4.79 19.41 14.08
C PHE A 332 -4.18 20.16 15.27
N ARG A 333 -4.05 21.49 15.17
CA ARG A 333 -3.53 22.34 16.26
C ARG A 333 -4.43 22.33 17.50
N LYS A 334 -5.76 22.30 17.35
CA LYS A 334 -6.70 22.19 18.47
C LYS A 334 -6.66 20.81 19.12
N THR A 335 -6.56 19.75 18.32
CA THR A 335 -6.36 18.39 18.81
C THR A 335 -5.06 18.28 19.61
N ALA A 336 -3.96 18.89 19.15
CA ALA A 336 -2.71 18.93 19.91
C ALA A 336 -2.86 19.59 21.29
N LYS A 337 -3.60 20.72 21.38
CA LYS A 337 -3.93 21.34 22.68
C LYS A 337 -4.75 20.44 23.59
N LEU A 338 -5.66 19.64 23.01
CA LEU A 338 -6.41 18.65 23.77
C LEU A 338 -5.50 17.52 24.29
N VAL A 339 -4.56 17.04 23.47
CA VAL A 339 -3.54 16.07 23.90
C VAL A 339 -2.69 16.64 25.04
N GLU A 340 -2.20 17.88 24.93
CA GLU A 340 -1.44 18.57 25.98
C GLU A 340 -2.24 18.61 27.30
N LYS A 341 -3.53 18.99 27.22
CA LYS A 341 -4.43 19.03 28.39
C LYS A 341 -4.64 17.64 29.00
N ARG A 342 -4.82 16.59 28.19
CA ARG A 342 -5.03 15.21 28.68
C ARG A 342 -3.76 14.62 29.29
N LEU A 343 -2.58 14.95 28.77
CA LEU A 343 -1.30 14.51 29.31
C LEU A 343 -0.89 15.28 30.57
N GLY A 344 -1.37 16.51 30.76
CA GLY A 344 -1.01 17.34 31.92
C GLY A 344 0.43 17.86 31.86
N ARG A 345 1.09 17.79 30.71
CA ARG A 345 2.45 18.26 30.45
C ARG A 345 2.55 18.81 29.03
N LYS A 346 3.62 19.57 28.74
CA LYS A 346 3.96 19.96 27.36
C LYS A 346 4.17 18.74 26.48
N LEU A 347 3.82 18.90 25.19
CA LEU A 347 4.03 17.86 24.20
C LEU A 347 5.52 17.68 23.95
N GLU A 348 5.93 16.42 23.93
CA GLU A 348 7.22 15.96 23.45
C GLU A 348 7.09 15.53 21.98
N PRO A 349 8.18 15.48 21.21
CA PRO A 349 8.12 15.12 19.79
C PRO A 349 7.47 13.75 19.55
N PHE A 350 7.71 12.79 20.44
CA PHE A 350 7.13 11.45 20.36
C PHE A 350 5.62 11.40 20.68
N ASP A 351 5.00 12.49 21.13
CA ASP A 351 3.55 12.55 21.31
C ASP A 351 2.75 12.56 20.00
N ILE A 352 3.42 12.62 18.85
CA ILE A 352 2.80 12.23 17.56
C ILE A 352 2.17 10.82 17.65
N TRP A 353 2.63 9.98 18.57
CA TRP A 353 2.13 8.62 18.82
C TRP A 353 1.13 8.49 19.96
N TYR A 354 0.61 9.59 20.51
CA TYR A 354 -0.38 9.56 21.59
C TYR A 354 -1.58 8.63 21.28
N THR A 355 -1.96 7.80 22.26
CA THR A 355 -3.00 6.75 22.10
C THR A 355 -4.27 7.00 22.90
N GLY A 356 -4.37 8.11 23.65
CA GLY A 356 -5.45 8.34 24.61
C GLY A 356 -6.80 8.78 24.03
N PHE A 357 -6.97 8.69 22.71
CA PHE A 357 -8.26 8.86 22.01
C PHE A 357 -9.00 7.53 21.75
N LYS A 358 -8.36 6.38 21.97
CA LYS A 358 -9.01 5.07 21.78
C LYS A 358 -9.99 4.79 22.91
N GLY A 359 -11.25 4.46 22.57
CA GLY A 359 -12.29 4.08 23.52
C GLY A 359 -12.02 2.73 24.21
N GLN A 360 -12.74 2.47 25.30
CA GLN A 360 -12.73 1.17 25.98
C GLN A 360 -13.98 0.36 25.58
N SER A 361 -13.79 -0.85 25.05
CA SER A 361 -14.93 -1.71 24.72
C SER A 361 -15.63 -2.23 25.98
N LYS A 362 -16.96 -2.33 25.94
CA LYS A 362 -17.79 -2.88 27.02
C LYS A 362 -17.55 -4.38 27.25
N TYR A 363 -17.18 -5.10 26.20
CA TYR A 363 -17.00 -6.55 26.27
C TYR A 363 -15.54 -6.88 26.56
N SER A 364 -15.32 -7.81 27.48
CA SER A 364 -13.99 -8.38 27.67
C SER A 364 -13.64 -9.34 26.53
N GLN A 365 -12.34 -9.49 26.26
CA GLN A 365 -11.85 -10.45 25.26
C GLN A 365 -12.38 -11.88 25.52
N ALA A 366 -12.42 -12.31 26.79
CA ALA A 366 -12.87 -13.65 27.16
C ALA A 366 -14.36 -13.88 26.87
N GLU A 367 -15.20 -12.86 27.04
CA GLU A 367 -16.62 -12.94 26.69
C GLU A 367 -16.80 -13.06 25.18
N LEU A 368 -16.11 -12.23 24.40
CA LEU A 368 -16.16 -12.25 22.94
C LEU A 368 -15.66 -13.60 22.39
N ASP A 369 -14.55 -14.12 22.92
CA ASP A 369 -14.03 -15.43 22.56
C ASP A 369 -15.06 -16.55 22.80
N SER A 370 -15.82 -16.50 23.91
CA SER A 370 -16.85 -17.50 24.21
C SER A 370 -18.03 -17.44 23.24
N ILE A 371 -18.45 -16.22 22.86
CA ILE A 371 -19.54 -15.99 21.91
C ILE A 371 -19.15 -16.52 20.53
N VAL A 372 -17.97 -16.14 20.05
CA VAL A 372 -17.47 -16.51 18.73
C VAL A 372 -17.23 -18.02 18.62
N LYS A 373 -16.57 -18.65 19.61
CA LYS A 373 -16.33 -20.10 19.60
C LYS A 373 -17.62 -20.91 19.56
N ARG A 374 -18.68 -20.44 20.21
CA ARG A 374 -20.00 -21.09 20.19
C ARG A 374 -20.67 -20.97 18.83
N LYS A 375 -20.49 -19.82 18.16
CA LYS A 375 -21.08 -19.56 16.85
C LYS A 375 -20.33 -20.26 15.73
N TYR A 376 -19.00 -20.29 15.80
CA TYR A 376 -18.11 -20.89 14.79
C TYR A 376 -17.17 -21.92 15.45
N PRO A 377 -17.69 -23.13 15.73
CA PRO A 377 -16.92 -24.21 16.34
C PRO A 377 -15.88 -24.83 15.40
N ASP A 378 -16.04 -24.65 14.08
CA ASP A 378 -15.16 -25.07 12.98
C ASP A 378 -15.15 -23.99 11.87
N ILE A 379 -14.25 -24.14 10.90
CA ILE A 379 -14.08 -23.16 9.80
C ILE A 379 -15.25 -23.24 8.81
N GLU A 380 -15.80 -24.45 8.61
CA GLU A 380 -16.95 -24.71 7.77
C GLU A 380 -18.22 -24.03 8.31
N ALA A 381 -18.36 -23.90 9.63
CA ALA A 381 -19.46 -23.15 10.24
C ALA A 381 -19.37 -21.66 9.94
N PHE A 382 -18.15 -21.08 9.90
CA PHE A 382 -17.96 -19.69 9.48
C PHE A 382 -18.27 -19.52 7.99
N GLU A 383 -17.73 -20.40 7.12
CA GLU A 383 -17.99 -20.37 5.68
C GLU A 383 -19.49 -20.44 5.35
N LYS A 384 -20.22 -21.36 5.99
CA LYS A 384 -21.68 -21.51 5.80
C LYS A 384 -22.49 -20.31 6.31
N ASP A 385 -21.94 -19.49 7.21
CA ASP A 385 -22.61 -18.29 7.72
C ASP A 385 -22.34 -17.04 6.87
N ILE A 386 -21.40 -17.08 5.91
CA ILE A 386 -21.08 -15.95 5.01
C ILE A 386 -22.34 -15.35 4.37
N PRO A 387 -23.29 -16.13 3.78
CA PRO A 387 -24.53 -15.56 3.24
C PRO A 387 -25.35 -14.77 4.26
N ASN A 388 -25.35 -15.19 5.54
CA ASN A 388 -26.09 -14.49 6.60
C ASN A 388 -25.35 -13.22 7.03
N ILE A 389 -24.02 -13.26 7.11
CA ILE A 389 -23.17 -12.09 7.39
C ILE A 389 -23.42 -11.02 6.33
N LEU A 390 -23.34 -11.37 5.05
CA LEU A 390 -23.59 -10.46 3.94
C LEU A 390 -25.03 -9.90 3.98
N GLN A 391 -26.03 -10.74 4.27
CA GLN A 391 -27.42 -10.24 4.42
C GLN A 391 -27.57 -9.23 5.56
N LYS A 392 -26.87 -9.40 6.69
CA LYS A 392 -26.85 -8.41 7.79
C LYS A 392 -26.22 -7.08 7.37
N LEU A 393 -25.23 -7.12 6.47
CA LEU A 393 -24.65 -5.93 5.83
C LEU A 393 -25.56 -5.34 4.73
N GLY A 394 -26.75 -5.92 4.52
CA GLY A 394 -27.75 -5.40 3.61
C GLY A 394 -27.61 -5.86 2.16
N PHE A 395 -26.81 -6.89 1.89
CA PHE A 395 -26.81 -7.52 0.58
C PHE A 395 -28.13 -8.28 0.36
N ARG A 396 -28.71 -8.17 -0.84
CA ARG A 396 -29.87 -8.98 -1.23
C ARG A 396 -29.50 -10.46 -1.18
N LYS A 397 -30.45 -11.32 -0.80
CA LYS A 397 -30.23 -12.76 -0.59
C LYS A 397 -29.60 -13.48 -1.79
N ASP A 398 -30.03 -13.14 -3.01
CA ASP A 398 -29.48 -13.70 -4.26
C ASP A 398 -28.01 -13.30 -4.46
N ILE A 399 -27.68 -12.04 -4.18
CA ILE A 399 -26.32 -11.51 -4.28
C ILE A 399 -25.41 -12.09 -3.19
N ALA A 400 -25.89 -12.15 -1.95
CA ALA A 400 -25.15 -12.74 -0.83
C ALA A 400 -24.80 -14.21 -1.10
N ALA A 401 -25.74 -14.98 -1.66
CA ALA A 401 -25.49 -16.37 -2.06
C ALA A 401 -24.49 -16.46 -3.22
N TYR A 402 -24.61 -15.58 -4.22
CA TYR A 402 -23.69 -15.53 -5.36
C TYR A 402 -22.24 -15.24 -4.94
N ILE A 403 -22.06 -14.31 -4.00
CA ILE A 403 -20.75 -13.95 -3.46
C ILE A 403 -20.19 -15.13 -2.65
N ALA A 404 -20.98 -15.68 -1.73
CA ALA A 404 -20.54 -16.78 -0.87
C ALA A 404 -20.12 -18.04 -1.66
N GLU A 405 -20.81 -18.38 -2.76
CA GLU A 405 -20.45 -19.51 -3.63
C GLU A 405 -19.03 -19.40 -4.23
N ARG A 406 -18.52 -18.17 -4.34
CA ARG A 406 -17.22 -17.83 -4.94
C ARG A 406 -16.13 -17.55 -3.92
N ILE A 407 -16.41 -17.76 -2.64
CA ILE A 407 -15.44 -17.61 -1.55
C ILE A 407 -15.21 -18.99 -0.94
N GLU A 408 -13.94 -19.33 -0.71
CA GLU A 408 -13.52 -20.51 0.03
C GLU A 408 -12.75 -20.06 1.28
N VAL A 409 -12.99 -20.69 2.43
CA VAL A 409 -12.37 -20.30 3.68
C VAL A 409 -11.27 -21.30 4.06
N ASP A 410 -10.01 -20.84 4.05
CA ASP A 410 -8.85 -21.69 4.38
C ASP A 410 -8.33 -21.41 5.80
N PRO A 411 -7.85 -22.43 6.53
CA PRO A 411 -7.17 -22.23 7.82
C PRO A 411 -5.78 -21.64 7.59
N ALA A 412 -5.57 -20.39 8.02
CA ALA A 412 -4.31 -19.69 7.86
C ALA A 412 -3.25 -20.17 8.85
N ARG A 413 -2.00 -20.35 8.38
CA ARG A 413 -0.81 -20.44 9.23
C ARG A 413 -0.38 -19.06 9.76
N GLY A 414 -0.48 -18.04 8.90
CA GLY A 414 -0.14 -16.64 9.16
C GLY A 414 -1.20 -15.89 9.96
N ALA A 415 -1.18 -14.55 9.93
CA ALA A 415 -2.18 -13.73 10.62
C ALA A 415 -3.60 -13.86 10.01
N GLY A 416 -3.69 -14.28 8.75
CA GLY A 416 -4.88 -14.23 7.90
C GLY A 416 -4.60 -13.34 6.68
N HIS A 417 -5.27 -13.60 5.56
CA HIS A 417 -5.21 -12.78 4.34
C HIS A 417 -6.27 -13.20 3.31
N ALA A 418 -6.67 -12.26 2.45
CA ALA A 418 -7.51 -12.50 1.30
C ALA A 418 -6.70 -12.71 0.02
N MET A 419 -7.17 -13.61 -0.86
CA MET A 419 -6.59 -13.85 -2.18
C MET A 419 -7.70 -13.94 -3.24
N GLY A 420 -7.73 -12.99 -4.18
CA GLY A 420 -8.74 -12.94 -5.25
C GLY A 420 -8.52 -14.01 -6.33
N ALA A 421 -9.59 -14.34 -7.07
CA ALA A 421 -9.64 -15.44 -8.04
C ALA A 421 -8.97 -15.17 -9.42
N GLY A 422 -8.75 -13.91 -9.79
CA GLY A 422 -8.13 -13.49 -11.07
C GLY A 422 -8.90 -13.82 -12.37
N ARG A 423 -9.78 -14.83 -12.33
CA ARG A 423 -10.72 -15.27 -13.38
C ARG A 423 -12.05 -15.70 -12.77
N ARG A 424 -13.15 -15.52 -13.49
CA ARG A 424 -14.52 -15.77 -12.98
C ARG A 424 -14.85 -17.23 -12.65
N ASP A 425 -14.08 -18.17 -13.19
CA ASP A 425 -14.25 -19.61 -12.98
C ASP A 425 -13.52 -20.15 -11.73
N ASP A 426 -12.70 -19.32 -11.06
CA ASP A 426 -11.98 -19.67 -9.84
C ASP A 426 -12.62 -19.00 -8.62
N LYS A 427 -12.24 -19.44 -7.41
CA LYS A 427 -12.73 -18.88 -6.15
C LYS A 427 -11.72 -17.92 -5.53
N ALA A 428 -12.24 -16.93 -4.82
CA ALA A 428 -11.45 -16.12 -3.89
C ALA A 428 -11.26 -16.92 -2.60
N HIS A 429 -10.09 -16.80 -1.99
CA HIS A 429 -9.76 -17.48 -0.75
C HIS A 429 -9.68 -16.48 0.40
N LEU A 430 -10.45 -16.75 1.45
CA LEU A 430 -10.45 -16.05 2.73
C LEU A 430 -9.64 -16.87 3.71
N ARG A 431 -8.48 -16.38 4.14
CA ARG A 431 -7.65 -17.10 5.10
C ARG A 431 -7.74 -16.47 6.47
N THR A 432 -8.07 -17.27 7.47
CA THR A 432 -8.09 -16.84 8.87
C THR A 432 -7.58 -17.93 9.79
N ARG A 433 -7.04 -17.53 10.96
CA ARG A 433 -6.51 -18.49 11.94
C ARG A 433 -7.61 -19.35 12.52
N PHE A 434 -7.33 -20.63 12.68
CA PHE A 434 -8.23 -21.56 13.35
C PHE A 434 -7.46 -22.50 14.27
N SER A 435 -7.74 -22.46 15.57
CA SER A 435 -6.97 -23.20 16.60
C SER A 435 -7.39 -24.66 16.80
N GLY A 436 -8.33 -25.16 15.98
CA GLY A 436 -8.96 -26.47 16.14
C GLY A 436 -9.93 -26.57 17.34
N LYS A 437 -10.10 -25.50 18.13
CA LYS A 437 -10.99 -25.43 19.31
C LYS A 437 -12.09 -24.38 19.15
N GLY A 438 -12.49 -24.09 17.91
CA GLY A 438 -13.33 -22.94 17.58
C GLY A 438 -12.54 -21.67 17.26
N MET A 439 -13.21 -20.75 16.59
CA MET A 439 -12.68 -19.42 16.26
C MET A 439 -12.72 -18.53 17.51
N ASP A 440 -11.61 -17.88 17.87
CA ASP A 440 -11.61 -16.83 18.90
C ASP A 440 -11.99 -15.46 18.30
N TYR A 441 -12.22 -14.45 19.16
CA TYR A 441 -12.69 -13.16 18.65
C TYR A 441 -11.65 -12.45 17.79
N LYS A 442 -10.35 -12.64 18.06
CA LYS A 442 -9.30 -12.06 17.21
C LYS A 442 -9.33 -12.66 15.81
N ALA A 443 -9.40 -13.99 15.70
CA ALA A 443 -9.52 -14.67 14.41
C ALA A 443 -10.82 -14.29 13.68
N TYR A 444 -11.93 -14.10 14.40
CA TYR A 444 -13.19 -13.63 13.82
C TYR A 444 -13.10 -12.21 13.28
N ASN A 445 -12.56 -11.27 14.06
CA ASN A 445 -12.41 -9.89 13.63
C ASN A 445 -11.54 -9.80 12.35
N ILE A 446 -10.46 -10.58 12.28
CA ILE A 446 -9.65 -10.73 11.06
C ILE A 446 -10.48 -11.35 9.93
N ALA A 447 -11.20 -12.45 10.18
CA ALA A 447 -12.00 -13.10 9.15
C ALA A 447 -13.08 -12.16 8.54
N ILE A 448 -13.65 -11.26 9.33
CA ILE A 448 -14.59 -10.24 8.85
C ILE A 448 -13.91 -9.19 7.98
N HIS A 449 -12.69 -8.78 8.35
CA HIS A 449 -11.85 -7.90 7.52
C HIS A 449 -11.55 -8.56 6.16
N GLU A 450 -11.02 -9.79 6.16
CA GLU A 450 -10.72 -10.55 4.94
C GLU A 450 -11.98 -10.80 4.09
N LEU A 451 -13.12 -11.05 4.73
CA LEU A 451 -14.40 -11.19 4.02
C LEU A 451 -14.76 -9.91 3.26
N GLY A 452 -14.43 -8.73 3.79
CA GLY A 452 -14.63 -7.46 3.07
C GLY A 452 -13.80 -7.40 1.79
N HIS A 453 -12.52 -7.78 1.84
CA HIS A 453 -11.69 -7.92 0.65
C HIS A 453 -12.25 -8.92 -0.35
N ASN A 454 -12.55 -10.14 0.07
CA ASN A 454 -13.06 -11.16 -0.86
C ASN A 454 -14.43 -10.79 -1.44
N THR A 455 -15.27 -10.10 -0.68
CA THR A 455 -16.55 -9.57 -1.18
C THR A 455 -16.32 -8.54 -2.28
N GLU A 456 -15.38 -7.60 -2.09
CA GLU A 456 -14.98 -6.64 -3.12
C GLU A 456 -14.48 -7.37 -4.36
N GLN A 457 -13.46 -8.22 -4.21
CA GLN A 457 -12.82 -8.96 -5.29
C GLN A 457 -13.82 -9.80 -6.09
N VAL A 458 -14.78 -10.45 -5.43
CA VAL A 458 -15.82 -11.21 -6.14
C VAL A 458 -16.72 -10.28 -6.95
N ILE A 459 -17.16 -9.15 -6.39
CA ILE A 459 -18.05 -8.22 -7.11
C ILE A 459 -17.30 -7.55 -8.27
N SER A 460 -16.11 -7.03 -8.03
CA SER A 460 -15.31 -6.26 -8.98
C SER A 460 -14.72 -7.12 -10.11
N LEU A 461 -14.61 -8.44 -9.93
CA LEU A 461 -14.30 -9.38 -11.00
C LEU A 461 -15.55 -9.93 -11.70
N ASN A 462 -16.55 -10.40 -10.96
CA ASN A 462 -17.63 -11.19 -11.54
C ASN A 462 -18.78 -10.33 -12.07
N MET A 463 -18.97 -9.12 -11.54
CA MET A 463 -20.08 -8.24 -11.90
C MET A 463 -19.67 -7.02 -12.71
N ILE A 464 -18.40 -6.96 -13.14
CA ILE A 464 -17.88 -5.94 -14.05
C ILE A 464 -18.22 -6.29 -15.51
N ASP A 465 -18.43 -5.27 -16.32
CA ASP A 465 -18.80 -5.39 -17.74
C ASP A 465 -17.62 -5.65 -18.69
N TYR A 466 -16.44 -5.14 -18.36
CA TYR A 466 -15.18 -5.37 -19.08
C TYR A 466 -14.14 -5.93 -18.12
N TYR A 467 -13.46 -7.01 -18.51
CA TYR A 467 -12.44 -7.66 -17.69
C TYR A 467 -11.28 -6.70 -17.36
N PHE A 468 -10.87 -5.85 -18.31
CA PHE A 468 -9.80 -4.88 -18.03
C PHE A 468 -10.21 -3.75 -17.06
N LEU A 469 -11.47 -3.72 -16.60
CA LEU A 469 -11.93 -2.85 -15.52
C LEU A 469 -12.11 -3.60 -14.19
N GLU A 470 -11.70 -4.87 -14.11
CA GLU A 470 -11.78 -5.64 -12.88
C GLU A 470 -11.00 -4.99 -11.73
N GLY A 471 -11.48 -5.19 -10.51
CA GLY A 471 -10.93 -4.58 -9.31
C GLY A 471 -11.44 -3.16 -9.03
N VAL A 472 -10.81 -2.53 -8.06
CA VAL A 472 -10.97 -1.12 -7.68
C VAL A 472 -9.64 -0.38 -7.94
N PRO A 473 -9.58 0.96 -7.89
CA PRO A 473 -8.43 1.70 -8.42
C PRO A 473 -7.08 1.27 -7.85
N ASN A 474 -6.98 1.02 -6.54
CA ASN A 474 -5.78 0.52 -5.87
C ASN A 474 -6.11 -0.05 -4.48
N THR A 475 -5.11 -0.58 -3.79
CA THR A 475 -5.21 -1.27 -2.49
C THR A 475 -5.95 -0.45 -1.41
N ALA A 476 -5.81 0.89 -1.41
CA ALA A 476 -6.50 1.73 -0.43
C ALA A 476 -8.03 1.58 -0.47
N PHE A 477 -8.60 1.37 -1.67
CA PHE A 477 -10.04 1.17 -1.83
C PHE A 477 -10.46 -0.23 -1.34
N THR A 478 -9.65 -1.25 -1.62
CA THR A 478 -9.87 -2.61 -1.14
C THR A 478 -9.79 -2.68 0.39
N GLU A 479 -8.85 -1.97 1.02
CA GLU A 479 -8.77 -1.79 2.49
C GLU A 479 -9.98 -1.06 3.07
N ALA A 480 -10.45 0.00 2.41
CA ALA A 480 -11.63 0.73 2.89
C ALA A 480 -12.88 -0.16 3.02
N PHE A 481 -13.07 -1.11 2.10
CA PHE A 481 -14.15 -2.09 2.21
C PHE A 481 -13.92 -3.10 3.34
N ALA A 482 -12.69 -3.57 3.54
CA ALA A 482 -12.36 -4.46 4.63
C ALA A 482 -12.57 -3.81 6.00
N PHE A 483 -12.16 -2.56 6.19
CA PHE A 483 -12.43 -1.80 7.42
C PHE A 483 -13.92 -1.54 7.63
N LEU A 484 -14.69 -1.29 6.57
CA LEU A 484 -16.14 -1.13 6.67
C LEU A 484 -16.79 -2.41 7.25
N PHE A 485 -16.34 -3.60 6.84
CA PHE A 485 -16.79 -4.87 7.40
C PHE A 485 -16.31 -5.04 8.84
N GLN A 486 -15.02 -4.83 9.08
CA GLN A 486 -14.39 -5.00 10.39
C GLN A 486 -15.02 -4.10 11.46
N SER A 487 -15.41 -2.86 11.11
CA SER A 487 -16.10 -1.91 12.00
C SER A 487 -17.53 -2.32 12.39
N ARG A 488 -18.04 -3.43 11.85
CA ARG A 488 -19.37 -3.98 12.13
C ARG A 488 -19.29 -5.36 12.78
N ASP A 489 -18.11 -5.85 13.13
CA ASP A 489 -17.90 -7.18 13.69
C ASP A 489 -18.77 -7.50 14.92
N LEU A 490 -18.90 -6.57 15.88
CA LEU A 490 -19.78 -6.72 17.04
C LEU A 490 -21.26 -6.76 16.63
N GLU A 491 -21.69 -5.86 15.73
CA GLU A 491 -23.05 -5.84 15.20
C GLU A 491 -23.40 -7.16 14.48
N LEU A 492 -22.44 -7.72 13.74
CA LEU A 492 -22.59 -9.00 13.03
C LEU A 492 -22.72 -10.19 13.99
N LEU A 493 -22.16 -10.10 15.20
CA LEU A 493 -22.41 -11.01 16.32
C LEU A 493 -23.75 -10.76 17.02
N GLY A 494 -24.48 -9.69 16.66
CA GLY A 494 -25.71 -9.28 17.32
C GLY A 494 -25.47 -8.53 18.64
N LEU A 495 -24.23 -8.07 18.85
CA LEU A 495 -23.83 -7.29 20.02
C LEU A 495 -23.97 -5.80 19.71
N LYS A 496 -24.28 -5.03 20.75
CA LYS A 496 -24.30 -3.57 20.67
C LYS A 496 -23.20 -3.03 21.55
N GLU A 497 -22.43 -2.10 21.01
CA GLU A 497 -21.56 -1.27 21.82
C GLU A 497 -22.41 -0.12 22.41
N GLU A 498 -22.18 0.25 23.66
CA GLU A 498 -22.73 1.51 24.17
C GLU A 498 -21.88 2.63 23.58
N ASN A 499 -22.50 3.64 22.99
CA ASN A 499 -21.77 4.83 22.57
C ASN A 499 -21.04 5.38 23.79
N ASP A 500 -19.71 5.34 23.76
CA ASP A 500 -18.89 6.04 24.74
C ASP A 500 -19.30 7.52 24.68
N LYS A 501 -19.57 8.12 25.85
CA LYS A 501 -19.93 9.55 25.93
C LYS A 501 -18.80 10.43 25.38
N GLU A 502 -17.56 9.93 25.38
CA GLU A 502 -16.39 10.53 24.73
C GLU A 502 -15.93 9.70 23.51
N ASP A 503 -16.80 9.32 22.57
CA ASP A 503 -16.29 8.76 21.30
C ASP A 503 -15.37 9.79 20.59
N LEU A 504 -14.06 9.55 20.65
CA LEU A 504 -12.99 10.40 20.11
C LEU A 504 -12.30 9.74 18.91
N GLN A 505 -12.91 8.72 18.31
CA GLN A 505 -12.33 7.99 17.17
C GLN A 505 -11.93 8.91 16.02
N VAL A 506 -12.76 9.92 15.70
CA VAL A 506 -12.44 10.91 14.65
C VAL A 506 -11.17 11.70 14.98
N LEU A 507 -10.93 12.04 16.25
CA LEU A 507 -9.70 12.73 16.66
C LEU A 507 -8.50 11.78 16.65
N ASN A 508 -8.70 10.51 17.04
CA ASN A 508 -7.69 9.47 16.89
C ASN A 508 -7.25 9.36 15.42
N GLN A 509 -8.19 9.30 14.49
CA GLN A 509 -7.92 9.20 13.07
C GLN A 509 -7.23 10.44 12.53
N LEU A 510 -7.72 11.64 12.86
CA LEU A 510 -7.02 12.89 12.51
C LEU A 510 -5.57 12.87 13.00
N TRP A 511 -5.33 12.49 14.25
CA TRP A 511 -4.00 12.45 14.85
C TRP A 511 -3.07 11.47 14.11
N SER A 512 -3.54 10.23 13.87
CA SER A 512 -2.77 9.20 13.18
C SER A 512 -2.51 9.52 11.70
N VAL A 513 -3.46 10.14 11.00
CA VAL A 513 -3.25 10.54 9.60
C VAL A 513 -2.27 11.72 9.51
N CYS A 514 -2.32 12.68 10.43
CA CYS A 514 -1.33 13.76 10.51
C CYS A 514 0.08 13.21 10.76
N GLU A 515 0.25 12.27 11.70
CA GLU A 515 1.53 11.59 11.95
C GLU A 515 2.14 11.08 10.63
N ILE A 516 1.43 10.20 9.93
CA ILE A 516 1.99 9.51 8.75
C ILE A 516 2.06 10.42 7.51
N ALA A 517 1.20 11.42 7.39
CA ALA A 517 1.29 12.44 6.33
C ALA A 517 2.58 13.27 6.46
N GLY A 518 2.99 13.61 7.70
CA GLY A 518 4.27 14.27 7.96
C GLY A 518 5.46 13.45 7.46
N VAL A 519 5.49 12.16 7.82
CA VAL A 519 6.53 11.22 7.37
C VAL A 519 6.53 11.08 5.84
N SER A 520 5.36 11.00 5.23
CA SER A 520 5.22 10.89 3.77
C SER A 520 5.83 12.07 3.03
N LEU A 521 5.70 13.29 3.57
CA LEU A 521 6.34 14.47 2.98
C LEU A 521 7.87 14.42 3.09
N VAL A 522 8.42 13.81 4.13
CA VAL A 522 9.88 13.56 4.24
C VAL A 522 10.31 12.58 3.17
N ASP A 523 9.63 11.44 3.03
CA ASP A 523 9.93 10.41 2.02
C ASP A 523 9.91 11.01 0.59
N MET A 524 8.85 11.71 0.23
CA MET A 524 8.73 12.40 -1.06
C MET A 524 9.92 13.34 -1.33
N LYS A 525 10.24 14.21 -0.36
CA LYS A 525 11.33 15.18 -0.50
C LYS A 525 12.71 14.53 -0.59
N VAL A 526 12.94 13.42 0.13
CA VAL A 526 14.20 12.66 0.09
C VAL A 526 14.40 12.03 -1.28
N TRP A 527 13.34 11.50 -1.90
CA TRP A 527 13.42 10.96 -3.26
C TRP A 527 13.75 12.03 -4.29
N HIS A 528 13.11 13.20 -4.24
CA HIS A 528 13.49 14.34 -5.08
C HIS A 528 14.95 14.73 -4.87
N TRP A 529 15.40 14.80 -3.61
CA TRP A 529 16.78 15.13 -3.30
C TRP A 529 17.78 14.12 -3.90
N MET A 530 17.48 12.82 -3.84
CA MET A 530 18.35 11.79 -4.45
C MET A 530 18.41 11.91 -5.98
N TYR A 531 17.28 12.26 -6.63
CA TYR A 531 17.27 12.53 -8.07
C TYR A 531 18.07 13.78 -8.45
N ASP A 532 18.05 14.81 -7.60
CA ASP A 532 18.88 16.02 -7.77
C ASP A 532 20.37 15.76 -7.46
N HIS A 533 20.68 14.73 -6.66
CA HIS A 533 22.04 14.36 -6.22
C HIS A 533 22.36 12.88 -6.53
N PRO A 534 22.40 12.49 -7.82
CA PRO A 534 22.46 11.09 -8.23
C PRO A 534 23.73 10.33 -7.78
N ASP A 535 24.79 11.06 -7.44
CA ASP A 535 26.10 10.52 -7.04
C ASP A 535 26.39 10.69 -5.55
N ALA A 536 25.39 11.08 -4.76
CA ALA A 536 25.52 11.30 -3.32
C ALA A 536 26.11 10.09 -2.58
N THR A 537 26.84 10.39 -1.52
CA THR A 537 27.36 9.42 -0.55
C THR A 537 26.32 9.13 0.55
N PRO A 538 26.46 8.04 1.32
CA PRO A 538 25.60 7.78 2.48
C PRO A 538 25.63 8.88 3.56
N GLU A 539 26.74 9.61 3.69
CA GLU A 539 26.84 10.74 4.63
C GLU A 539 25.99 11.92 4.15
N GLU A 540 26.13 12.32 2.88
CA GLU A 540 25.34 13.43 2.30
C GLU A 540 23.84 13.11 2.33
N LEU A 541 23.46 11.86 2.04
CA LEU A 541 22.07 11.43 2.13
C LEU A 541 21.55 11.46 3.57
N LYS A 542 22.34 11.04 4.56
CA LYS A 542 21.96 11.17 5.99
C LYS A 542 21.66 12.62 6.35
N GLU A 543 22.58 13.53 6.03
CA GLU A 543 22.43 14.95 6.34
C GLU A 543 21.16 15.52 5.69
N ALA A 544 20.94 15.21 4.41
CA ALA A 544 19.75 15.63 3.67
C ALA A 544 18.45 15.10 4.31
N VAL A 545 18.38 13.81 4.66
CA VAL A 545 17.19 13.23 5.31
C VAL A 545 16.88 13.92 6.64
N ILE A 546 17.90 14.19 7.45
CA ILE A 546 17.74 14.85 8.74
C ILE A 546 17.23 16.28 8.55
N GLU A 547 17.84 17.05 7.65
CA GLU A 547 17.43 18.43 7.41
C GLU A 547 16.01 18.50 6.81
N ILE A 548 15.68 17.63 5.86
CA ILE A 548 14.32 17.52 5.32
C ILE A 548 13.31 17.18 6.42
N ALA A 549 13.63 16.25 7.32
CA ALA A 549 12.76 15.89 8.44
C ALA A 549 12.52 17.08 9.38
N LYS A 550 13.57 17.85 9.71
CA LYS A 550 13.46 19.07 10.51
C LYS A 550 12.65 20.15 9.81
N GLU A 551 12.83 20.36 8.51
CA GLU A 551 12.06 21.32 7.73
C GLU A 551 10.56 21.00 7.76
N VAL A 552 10.19 19.74 7.51
CA VAL A 552 8.80 19.27 7.57
C VAL A 552 8.27 19.42 8.99
N TRP A 553 9.03 19.02 10.01
CA TRP A 553 8.66 19.17 11.41
C TRP A 553 8.39 20.64 11.76
N ASN A 554 9.32 21.53 11.42
CA ASN A 554 9.22 22.95 11.72
C ASN A 554 8.05 23.63 11.01
N LYS A 555 7.73 23.21 9.79
CA LYS A 555 6.60 23.75 9.04
C LYS A 555 5.27 23.34 9.67
N TYR A 556 5.10 22.05 10.01
CA TYR A 556 3.78 21.50 10.31
C TYR A 556 3.54 21.13 11.78
N PHE A 557 4.55 20.60 12.47
CA PHE A 557 4.42 20.08 13.83
C PHE A 557 4.81 21.11 14.88
N TYR A 558 5.86 21.91 14.65
CA TYR A 558 6.27 22.96 15.58
C TYR A 558 5.12 23.92 15.98
N PRO A 559 4.24 24.40 15.07
CA PRO A 559 3.09 25.23 15.45
C PRO A 559 2.10 24.57 16.42
N ALA A 560 2.07 23.23 16.47
CA ALA A 560 1.19 22.45 17.34
C ALA A 560 1.89 21.93 18.61
N PHE A 561 3.18 21.56 18.50
CA PHE A 561 3.97 20.92 19.56
C PHE A 561 4.84 21.91 20.36
N GLY A 562 5.28 23.00 19.74
CA GLY A 562 6.14 24.01 20.39
C GLY A 562 7.62 23.64 20.49
N VAL A 563 8.05 22.50 19.94
CA VAL A 563 9.46 22.06 19.88
C VAL A 563 9.96 22.14 18.44
N LYS A 564 11.16 22.68 18.21
CA LYS A 564 11.77 22.86 16.87
C LYS A 564 12.85 21.83 16.58
N ASP A 565 13.17 21.68 15.30
CA ASP A 565 14.36 20.97 14.80
C ASP A 565 14.42 19.49 15.19
N GLU A 566 13.26 18.84 15.24
CA GLU A 566 13.15 17.45 15.64
C GLU A 566 13.20 16.49 14.43
N PRO A 567 14.05 15.45 14.48
CA PRO A 567 14.27 14.55 13.35
C PRO A 567 13.32 13.34 13.35
N ILE A 568 12.36 13.28 14.29
CA ILE A 568 11.56 12.06 14.57
C ILE A 568 10.89 11.45 13.34
N LEU A 569 10.51 12.25 12.36
CA LEU A 569 9.89 11.77 11.13
C LEU A 569 10.82 10.88 10.28
N ALA A 570 12.15 10.97 10.44
CA ALA A 570 13.13 10.14 9.72
C ALA A 570 13.33 8.72 10.31
N ILE A 571 12.71 8.39 11.45
CA ILE A 571 12.89 7.08 12.09
C ILE A 571 12.23 5.94 11.31
N TYR A 572 11.25 6.24 10.46
CA TYR A 572 10.39 5.23 9.84
C TYR A 572 11.19 4.31 8.91
N SER A 573 11.25 3.03 9.28
CA SER A 573 12.01 2.03 8.52
C SER A 573 11.48 1.81 7.11
N HIS A 574 10.18 2.05 6.87
CA HIS A 574 9.58 2.03 5.53
C HIS A 574 10.31 2.94 4.52
N MET A 575 10.87 4.08 4.98
CA MET A 575 11.68 4.94 4.12
C MET A 575 12.93 4.25 3.58
N ILE A 576 13.41 3.23 4.30
CA ILE A 576 14.68 2.55 4.02
C ILE A 576 14.47 1.30 3.18
N ASP A 577 13.39 0.54 3.41
CA ASP A 577 13.18 -0.78 2.82
C ASP A 577 12.00 -0.88 1.86
N SER A 578 11.14 0.14 1.74
CA SER A 578 9.89 0.05 0.98
C SER A 578 9.81 1.02 -0.21
N GLY A 579 10.67 2.06 -0.24
CA GLY A 579 10.87 2.97 -1.36
C GLY A 579 9.64 3.78 -1.80
N LEU A 580 9.54 5.04 -1.35
CA LEU A 580 8.46 5.98 -1.71
C LEU A 580 7.06 5.37 -1.52
N TYR A 581 6.91 4.58 -0.45
CA TYR A 581 5.69 3.83 -0.10
C TYR A 581 4.83 4.59 0.93
N LEU A 582 5.45 5.41 1.78
CA LEU A 582 4.75 6.05 2.90
C LEU A 582 3.52 6.88 2.52
N PRO A 583 3.47 7.59 1.37
CA PRO A 583 2.28 8.31 0.95
C PRO A 583 1.00 7.46 0.84
N ASP A 584 1.10 6.14 0.67
CA ASP A 584 -0.06 5.25 0.54
C ASP A 584 -0.91 5.20 1.81
N TYR A 585 -0.29 5.19 2.99
CA TYR A 585 -1.00 5.10 4.28
C TYR A 585 -1.97 6.27 4.52
N PRO A 586 -1.53 7.55 4.53
CA PRO A 586 -2.44 8.66 4.76
C PRO A 586 -3.49 8.79 3.65
N ILE A 587 -3.14 8.54 2.38
CA ILE A 587 -4.11 8.53 1.28
C ILE A 587 -5.19 7.48 1.54
N GLY A 588 -4.77 6.26 1.92
CA GLY A 588 -5.68 5.18 2.27
C GLY A 588 -6.63 5.53 3.39
N HIS A 589 -6.12 6.08 4.50
CA HIS A 589 -6.98 6.50 5.61
C HIS A 589 -7.92 7.66 5.25
N ILE A 590 -7.51 8.58 4.36
CA ILE A 590 -8.37 9.68 3.89
C ILE A 590 -9.51 9.10 3.03
N ILE A 591 -9.20 8.23 2.07
CA ILE A 591 -10.18 7.55 1.22
C ILE A 591 -11.15 6.73 2.08
N GLN A 592 -10.61 5.91 2.99
CA GLN A 592 -11.39 5.12 3.94
C GLN A 592 -12.37 6.01 4.71
N PHE A 593 -11.89 7.10 5.31
CA PHE A 593 -12.76 7.99 6.08
C PHE A 593 -13.87 8.60 5.22
N GLN A 594 -13.55 9.04 4.01
CA GLN A 594 -14.55 9.60 3.10
C GLN A 594 -15.62 8.57 2.72
N ILE A 595 -15.23 7.33 2.48
CA ILE A 595 -16.16 6.22 2.18
C ILE A 595 -17.01 5.92 3.42
N GLU A 596 -16.42 5.75 4.60
CA GLU A 596 -17.15 5.48 5.85
C GLU A 596 -18.16 6.57 6.17
N GLN A 597 -17.78 7.85 6.04
CA GLN A 597 -18.69 8.97 6.21
C GLN A 597 -19.83 8.95 5.19
N TYR A 598 -19.54 8.62 3.93
CA TYR A 598 -20.57 8.50 2.91
C TYR A 598 -21.55 7.36 3.22
N MET A 599 -21.08 6.26 3.83
CA MET A 599 -21.90 5.10 4.21
C MET A 599 -22.84 5.37 5.38
N HIS A 600 -22.68 6.46 6.13
CA HIS A 600 -23.59 6.80 7.23
C HIS A 600 -25.04 6.94 6.75
N GLY A 601 -25.93 6.12 7.32
CA GLY A 601 -27.35 6.07 6.95
C GLY A 601 -27.65 5.35 5.63
N ARG A 602 -26.67 4.67 5.03
CA ARG A 602 -26.82 3.89 3.78
C ARG A 602 -26.71 2.40 4.03
N VAL A 603 -27.15 1.61 3.06
CA VAL A 603 -27.06 0.15 3.07
C VAL A 603 -25.74 -0.28 2.42
N ILE A 604 -24.85 -0.87 3.22
CA ILE A 604 -23.50 -1.27 2.80
C ILE A 604 -23.56 -2.14 1.53
N GLY A 605 -24.40 -3.18 1.53
CA GLY A 605 -24.51 -4.10 0.40
C GLY A 605 -24.91 -3.45 -0.92
N GLU A 606 -25.82 -2.45 -0.89
CA GLU A 606 -26.24 -1.74 -2.10
C GLU A 606 -25.15 -0.81 -2.63
N GLU A 607 -24.54 -0.03 -1.74
CA GLU A 607 -23.51 0.93 -2.11
C GLU A 607 -22.22 0.24 -2.54
N MET A 608 -21.81 -0.84 -1.87
CA MET A 608 -20.63 -1.61 -2.25
C MET A 608 -20.80 -2.23 -3.64
N LEU A 609 -21.97 -2.78 -3.97
CA LEU A 609 -22.25 -3.28 -5.33
C LEU A 609 -22.13 -2.18 -6.38
N ARG A 610 -22.64 -0.98 -6.08
CA ARG A 610 -22.56 0.17 -7.00
C ARG A 610 -21.11 0.64 -7.17
N MET A 611 -20.36 0.75 -6.07
CA MET A 611 -18.99 1.24 -6.06
C MET A 611 -18.01 0.26 -6.72
N CYS A 612 -18.09 -1.04 -6.43
CA CYS A 612 -17.22 -2.04 -7.06
C CYS A 612 -17.43 -2.12 -8.58
N LYS A 613 -18.66 -1.86 -9.06
CA LYS A 613 -18.97 -1.82 -10.51
C LYS A 613 -18.41 -0.61 -11.24
N ILE A 614 -17.93 0.41 -10.53
CA ILE A 614 -17.20 1.51 -11.18
C ILE A 614 -15.96 0.93 -11.87
N GLY A 615 -15.30 -0.04 -11.25
CA GLY A 615 -14.12 -0.74 -11.77
C GLY A 615 -12.82 0.02 -11.53
N SER A 616 -11.72 -0.56 -12.01
CA SER A 616 -10.40 0.07 -11.96
C SER A 616 -10.30 1.23 -12.96
N ILE A 617 -10.76 2.41 -12.54
CA ILE A 617 -10.50 3.71 -13.18
C ILE A 617 -9.68 4.59 -12.24
N VAL A 618 -9.22 5.75 -12.69
CA VAL A 618 -8.38 6.62 -11.84
C VAL A 618 -9.08 6.98 -10.51
N PRO A 619 -8.36 6.97 -9.36
CA PRO A 619 -8.93 7.18 -8.03
C PRO A 619 -9.80 8.43 -7.87
N GLU A 620 -9.41 9.54 -8.51
CA GLU A 620 -10.16 10.79 -8.41
C GLU A 620 -11.55 10.68 -9.04
N LEU A 621 -11.63 10.08 -10.24
CA LEU A 621 -12.88 9.86 -10.94
C LEU A 621 -13.74 8.83 -10.20
N TRP A 622 -13.11 7.76 -9.72
CA TRP A 622 -13.77 6.74 -8.91
C TRP A 622 -14.43 7.36 -7.68
N MET A 623 -13.72 8.20 -6.92
CA MET A 623 -14.25 8.88 -5.74
C MET A 623 -15.41 9.83 -6.07
N ARG A 624 -15.32 10.58 -7.18
CA ARG A 624 -16.45 11.42 -7.62
C ARG A 624 -17.70 10.59 -7.91
N GLN A 625 -17.54 9.45 -8.59
CA GLN A 625 -18.67 8.55 -8.90
C GLN A 625 -19.17 7.78 -7.66
N ALA A 626 -18.28 7.40 -6.75
CA ALA A 626 -18.59 6.64 -5.56
C ALA A 626 -19.22 7.51 -4.46
N VAL A 627 -18.58 8.60 -4.06
CA VAL A 627 -18.99 9.39 -2.90
C VAL A 627 -19.38 10.83 -3.23
N GLY A 628 -19.38 11.21 -4.52
CA GLY A 628 -19.83 12.53 -4.98
C GLY A 628 -18.77 13.64 -4.90
N SER A 629 -17.53 13.31 -4.52
CA SER A 629 -16.44 14.29 -4.39
C SER A 629 -15.08 13.64 -4.67
N PRO A 630 -14.06 14.39 -5.12
CA PRO A 630 -12.70 13.87 -5.22
C PRO A 630 -12.12 13.52 -3.84
N ILE A 631 -10.93 12.89 -3.84
CA ILE A 631 -10.17 12.63 -2.62
C ILE A 631 -9.91 13.96 -1.90
N SER A 632 -10.26 14.04 -0.62
CA SER A 632 -10.18 15.27 0.16
C SER A 632 -10.16 15.00 1.67
N VAL A 633 -9.35 15.78 2.39
CA VAL A 633 -9.32 15.79 3.87
C VAL A 633 -10.49 16.52 4.50
N LYS A 634 -11.29 17.25 3.72
CA LYS A 634 -12.38 18.09 4.23
C LYS A 634 -13.41 17.34 5.08
N PRO A 635 -13.85 16.11 4.74
CA PRO A 635 -14.76 15.36 5.60
C PRO A 635 -14.15 15.05 6.98
N LEU A 636 -12.87 14.64 7.02
CA LEU A 636 -12.15 14.37 8.28
C LEU A 636 -12.01 15.63 9.13
N LEU A 637 -11.58 16.74 8.52
CA LEU A 637 -11.44 18.02 9.22
C LEU A 637 -12.80 18.54 9.73
N LYS A 638 -13.88 18.37 8.94
CA LYS A 638 -15.22 18.77 9.38
C LYS A 638 -15.67 17.96 10.58
N ALA A 639 -15.56 16.63 10.52
CA ALA A 639 -15.95 15.76 11.63
C ALA A 639 -15.11 16.04 12.89
N ALA A 640 -13.80 16.26 12.74
CA ALA A 640 -12.93 16.60 13.85
C ALA A 640 -13.30 17.95 14.47
N ARG A 641 -13.65 18.95 13.65
CA ARG A 641 -14.11 20.26 14.12
C ARG A 641 -15.42 20.16 14.92
N GLU A 642 -16.36 19.35 14.45
CA GLU A 642 -17.63 19.09 15.14
C GLU A 642 -17.35 18.41 16.49
N LYS A 643 -16.53 17.35 16.50
CA LYS A 643 -16.13 16.66 17.73
C LYS A 643 -15.42 17.57 18.73
N LEU A 644 -14.47 18.39 18.27
CA LEU A 644 -13.78 19.36 19.12
C LEU A 644 -14.74 20.38 19.74
N ARG A 645 -15.81 20.79 19.04
CA ARG A 645 -16.83 21.69 19.58
C ARG A 645 -17.73 21.03 20.63
N GLU A 646 -17.99 19.73 20.50
CA GLU A 646 -18.80 18.98 21.46
C GLU A 646 -18.10 18.83 22.82
N ILE A 647 -16.77 18.73 22.82
CA ILE A 647 -15.95 18.45 24.01
C ILE A 647 -15.19 19.66 24.57
N SER A 648 -15.24 20.80 23.85
CA SER A 648 -14.74 22.10 24.34
C SER A 648 -15.73 22.71 25.32
#